data_AF-A0A399JAT5-F1
#
_entry.id   AF-A0A399JAT5-F1
#
_cell.length_a   1.000
_cell.length_b   1.000
_cell.length_c   1.000
_cell.angle_alpha   90.00
_cell.angle_beta   90.00
_cell.angle_gamma   90.00
#
_symmetry.space_group_name_H-M   'P 1'
#
loop_
_entity.id
_entity.type
_entity.pdbx_description
1 polymer ?
#
loop_
_entity_poly.entity_id
_entity_poly.type
_entity_poly.pdbx_seq_one_letter_code
_entity_poly.pdbx_strand_id
1 'polypeptide(L)'
;MRRIVSVLLFLVAAAALVVGVGKVSFLSPEKTLTASVSGGSQDAPVTLLTQSLRDATAGDAKVTVHAKGPFTAALGRSADVDAWVADAAANVVTGVDRTSHSFQVTHRNGVGTTPNPAGSDLWITEESHEGDWEASWTVPSQGEWTMLLATDGATAAPMNISMTWDNPAAETGAKWRTALPWLVGGVLALALGALVLMSRPRRPRRKKDLASSPRRAARYAAETGQLPVVTPAVPGAAAAVIPAGAEDPAALAPSVQAARAAAEEPHAMDETMIHPRLVASDAAEAPLPAEDAWGTAAERAQAGEAAELTDADAAIDEALAPFAESAADPAAASRDEEPGEDEDRDGDDSGDASGGTQDYTGHHRAPLAGDADPTADERPARSERVAAQASPRRRALHFGAAVLAAVGLVLPATPAIADESTPPSDASSTPSGSGQSSGTDAAGSAALPVILQEQLDRILKDVAAGATAGDKSKDVKELQARFSGSALEVRKEYYEAAAKGVTFSAAPVQAIVAEPIKAAAVTTTTQWPRTVMVVTQATPADTPVVLTLEQLDARSNYKVISAVGMVPGVSFPGVALGSTGVTTQADDVSGLVAKPTEVLDGFSDWVGNAKSSWNDKFEASDFVTALREQLAAAQKANESVEQRAKNQMTFEADPSATRAISAPQGGSLVTGYVTATNTIAPDDNGTVSLTDQLQKLTGTKDKTTKKNLVVTYRMPVVFYVPASGSGEKIRLVAASFVLASASLK
;
A
#
# COMPACT_ATOMS: atom_id res chain seq x y z
N MET A 1 27.36 8.52 68.99
CA MET A 1 26.91 7.49 68.00
C MET A 1 25.40 7.52 67.81
N ARG A 2 24.57 6.67 68.45
CA ARG A 2 23.16 6.40 68.04
C ARG A 2 22.28 7.61 67.64
N ARG A 3 22.23 8.69 68.43
CA ARG A 3 21.49 9.93 68.07
C ARG A 3 22.01 10.59 66.78
N ILE A 4 23.33 10.58 66.56
CA ILE A 4 23.99 11.09 65.35
C ILE A 4 23.61 10.23 64.13
N VAL A 5 23.56 8.91 64.31
CA VAL A 5 23.13 7.96 63.26
C VAL A 5 21.65 8.19 62.89
N SER A 6 20.76 8.38 63.86
CA SER A 6 19.36 8.75 63.58
C SER A 6 19.24 10.10 62.84
N VAL A 7 20.03 11.11 63.23
CA VAL A 7 20.03 12.41 62.52
C VAL A 7 20.53 12.27 61.08
N LEU A 8 21.61 11.50 60.85
CA LEU A 8 22.09 11.19 59.50
C LEU A 8 21.04 10.45 58.67
N LEU A 9 20.37 9.44 59.23
CA LEU A 9 19.28 8.71 58.57
C LEU A 9 18.10 9.62 58.22
N PHE A 10 17.72 10.55 59.09
CA PHE A 10 16.67 11.54 58.79
C PHE A 10 17.09 12.55 57.72
N LEU A 11 18.35 12.96 57.68
CA LEU A 11 18.88 13.84 56.62
C LEU A 11 18.91 13.12 55.26
N VAL A 12 19.35 11.86 55.22
CA VAL A 12 19.31 11.02 54.01
C VAL A 12 17.87 10.77 53.56
N ALA A 13 16.95 10.51 54.51
CA ALA A 13 15.53 10.34 54.21
C ALA A 13 14.89 11.61 53.63
N ALA A 14 15.18 12.78 54.21
CA ALA A 14 14.70 14.06 53.72
C ALA A 14 15.26 14.36 52.32
N ALA A 15 16.56 14.14 52.09
CA ALA A 15 17.17 14.30 50.77
C ALA A 15 16.56 13.36 49.73
N ALA A 16 16.35 12.08 50.07
CA ALA A 16 15.74 11.11 49.16
C ALA A 16 14.27 11.44 48.83
N LEU A 17 13.49 11.91 49.81
CA LEU A 17 12.12 12.40 49.58
C LEU A 17 12.10 13.67 48.70
N VAL A 18 13.01 14.61 48.93
CA VAL A 18 13.12 15.84 48.09
C VAL A 18 13.52 15.49 46.65
N VAL A 19 14.44 14.54 46.44
CA VAL A 19 14.80 14.05 45.09
C VAL A 19 13.61 13.32 44.44
N GLY A 20 12.91 12.46 45.19
CA GLY A 20 11.74 11.72 44.68
C GLY A 20 10.59 12.65 44.29
N VAL A 21 10.20 13.59 45.15
CA VAL A 21 9.18 14.61 44.86
C VAL A 21 9.64 15.54 43.74
N GLY A 22 10.93 15.91 43.72
CA GLY A 22 11.52 16.74 42.67
C GLY A 22 11.35 16.12 41.29
N LYS A 23 11.68 14.85 41.10
CA LYS A 23 11.52 14.12 39.82
C LYS A 23 10.08 14.05 39.28
N VAL A 24 9.07 14.20 40.14
CA VAL A 24 7.65 14.24 39.74
C VAL A 24 7.13 15.68 39.59
N SER A 25 7.94 16.68 39.97
CA SER A 25 7.58 18.11 39.95
C SER A 25 8.65 18.96 39.23
N PHE A 26 9.50 19.68 39.96
CA PHE A 26 10.43 20.68 39.42
C PHE A 26 11.70 20.12 38.75
N LEU A 27 11.93 18.81 38.82
CA LEU A 27 12.92 18.05 38.04
C LEU A 27 12.23 17.09 37.05
N SER A 28 10.97 17.35 36.70
CA SER A 28 10.32 16.65 35.58
C SER A 28 11.04 16.99 34.28
N PRO A 29 11.32 16.01 33.39
CA PRO A 29 11.70 16.32 32.02
C PRO A 29 10.54 16.99 31.28
N GLU A 30 10.89 17.78 30.25
CA GLU A 30 9.96 18.52 29.41
C GLU A 30 9.01 17.58 28.67
N LYS A 31 7.75 18.00 28.46
CA LYS A 31 6.69 17.15 27.89
C LYS A 31 6.99 16.71 26.47
N THR A 32 7.48 17.63 25.65
CA THR A 32 7.84 17.45 24.25
C THR A 32 9.34 17.63 24.09
N LEU A 33 9.93 16.94 23.12
CA LEU A 33 11.28 17.20 22.65
C LEU A 33 11.19 17.71 21.22
N THR A 34 12.01 18.71 20.90
CA THR A 34 12.19 19.22 19.53
C THR A 34 13.65 19.02 19.13
N ALA A 35 13.88 18.56 17.90
CA ALA A 35 15.19 18.57 17.26
C ALA A 35 15.16 19.37 15.96
N SER A 36 16.31 19.91 15.56
CA SER A 36 16.50 20.65 14.31
C SER A 36 17.84 20.32 13.65
N VAL A 37 18.05 20.79 12.41
CA VAL A 37 19.33 20.64 11.73
C VAL A 37 20.37 21.55 12.39
N SER A 38 21.36 20.94 13.06
CA SER A 38 22.56 21.64 13.50
C SER A 38 23.34 22.15 12.28
N GLY A 39 23.52 23.47 12.18
CA GLY A 39 24.04 24.13 10.98
C GLY A 39 25.41 23.63 10.52
N GLY A 40 25.58 23.54 9.20
CA GLY A 40 26.79 22.98 8.56
C GLY A 40 26.52 21.90 7.50
N SER A 41 25.26 21.59 7.19
CA SER A 41 24.90 20.77 6.04
C SER A 41 25.32 21.42 4.72
N GLN A 42 25.78 20.62 3.77
CA GLN A 42 26.05 21.06 2.40
C GLN A 42 24.74 21.16 1.61
N ASP A 43 24.70 22.02 0.60
CA ASP A 43 23.54 22.13 -0.30
C ASP A 43 23.35 20.83 -1.10
N ALA A 44 22.12 20.38 -1.26
CA ALA A 44 21.74 19.19 -2.01
C ALA A 44 20.37 19.41 -2.68
N PRO A 45 20.11 18.84 -3.88
CA PRO A 45 18.80 18.96 -4.54
C PRO A 45 17.65 18.24 -3.80
N VAL A 46 17.97 17.30 -2.91
CA VAL A 46 16.97 16.56 -2.10
C VAL A 46 17.39 16.40 -0.63
N THR A 47 16.41 16.41 0.27
CA THR A 47 16.54 16.04 1.68
C THR A 47 15.67 14.83 1.97
N LEU A 48 16.21 13.80 2.62
CA LEU A 48 15.53 12.52 2.88
C LEU A 48 15.34 12.29 4.38
N LEU A 49 14.10 12.19 4.84
CA LEU A 49 13.75 11.84 6.22
C LEU A 49 13.38 10.34 6.25
N THR A 50 14.20 9.53 6.92
CA THR A 50 14.12 8.05 6.85
C THR A 50 13.31 7.43 8.01
N GLN A 51 12.79 6.21 7.84
CA GLN A 51 12.06 5.45 8.87
C GLN A 51 12.78 5.44 10.24
N SER A 52 14.11 5.27 10.25
CA SER A 52 14.93 5.32 11.48
C SER A 52 14.78 6.61 12.28
N LEU A 53 14.53 7.75 11.63
CA LEU A 53 14.23 9.02 12.29
C LEU A 53 12.85 8.96 12.97
N ARG A 54 11.83 8.45 12.27
CA ARG A 54 10.47 8.29 12.78
C ARG A 54 10.43 7.35 13.99
N ASP A 55 11.13 6.22 13.92
CA ASP A 55 11.24 5.24 15.00
C ASP A 55 11.99 5.81 16.21
N ALA A 56 13.06 6.59 15.98
CA ALA A 56 13.77 7.32 17.04
C ALA A 56 12.91 8.38 17.76
N THR A 57 11.78 8.78 17.17
CA THR A 57 10.80 9.71 17.72
C THR A 57 9.47 9.06 18.14
N ALA A 58 9.40 7.72 18.16
CA ALA A 58 8.22 6.93 18.54
C ALA A 58 6.96 7.13 17.66
N GLY A 59 7.14 7.46 16.37
CA GLY A 59 6.06 7.41 15.36
C GLY A 59 5.12 8.62 15.29
N ASP A 60 4.71 9.19 16.42
CA ASP A 60 3.70 10.25 16.52
C ASP A 60 4.29 11.67 16.39
N ALA A 61 5.38 11.80 15.62
CA ALA A 61 6.14 13.03 15.51
C ALA A 61 5.56 14.00 14.47
N LYS A 62 5.50 15.27 14.85
CA LYS A 62 5.23 16.39 13.95
C LYS A 62 6.51 16.83 13.27
N VAL A 63 6.49 16.97 11.95
CA VAL A 63 7.57 17.55 11.15
C VAL A 63 7.17 18.97 10.77
N THR A 64 8.08 19.92 10.97
CA THR A 64 7.90 21.33 10.59
C THR A 64 9.03 21.75 9.66
N VAL A 65 8.68 22.21 8.45
CA VAL A 65 9.64 22.62 7.41
C VAL A 65 9.45 24.10 7.14
N HIS A 66 10.54 24.86 7.21
CA HIS A 66 10.57 26.29 6.88
C HIS A 66 11.31 26.51 5.54
N ALA A 67 10.57 26.60 4.44
CA ALA A 67 11.13 26.87 3.11
C ALA A 67 11.11 28.38 2.77
N LYS A 68 11.96 28.80 1.83
CA LYS A 68 12.01 30.19 1.32
C LYS A 68 11.10 30.43 0.10
N GLY A 69 10.31 29.43 -0.29
CA GLY A 69 9.54 29.38 -1.53
C GLY A 69 8.85 28.02 -1.67
N PRO A 70 8.41 27.64 -2.88
CA PRO A 70 7.69 26.39 -3.10
C PRO A 70 8.58 25.15 -2.94
N PHE A 71 8.02 24.09 -2.36
CA PHE A 71 8.66 22.78 -2.27
C PHE A 71 7.63 21.65 -2.29
N THR A 72 8.06 20.46 -2.69
CA THR A 72 7.27 19.22 -2.68
C THR A 72 7.71 18.36 -1.51
N ALA A 73 6.75 17.84 -0.75
CA ALA A 73 6.93 16.75 0.22
C ALA A 73 6.30 15.48 -0.36
N ALA A 74 7.09 14.42 -0.50
CA ALA A 74 6.66 13.16 -1.10
C ALA A 74 7.01 11.97 -0.20
N LEU A 75 6.01 11.16 0.15
CA LEU A 75 6.22 9.94 0.94
C LEU A 75 6.30 8.72 0.01
N GLY A 76 7.35 7.92 0.12
CA GLY A 76 7.50 6.68 -0.64
C GLY A 76 8.15 5.56 0.18
N ARG A 77 8.22 4.35 -0.40
CA ARG A 77 9.03 3.26 0.15
C ARG A 77 10.50 3.67 0.11
N SER A 78 11.26 3.36 1.16
CA SER A 78 12.67 3.79 1.22
C SER A 78 13.49 3.31 0.03
N ALA A 79 13.28 2.07 -0.43
CA ALA A 79 13.93 1.53 -1.62
C ALA A 79 13.54 2.24 -2.93
N ASP A 80 12.29 2.74 -3.03
CA ASP A 80 11.78 3.40 -4.22
C ASP A 80 12.22 4.87 -4.27
N VAL A 81 12.26 5.53 -3.11
CA VAL A 81 12.84 6.87 -2.94
C VAL A 81 14.35 6.85 -3.24
N ASP A 82 15.11 5.88 -2.72
CA ASP A 82 16.53 5.74 -3.03
C ASP A 82 16.76 5.42 -4.52
N ALA A 83 15.90 4.61 -5.15
CA ALA A 83 15.98 4.34 -6.59
C ALA A 83 15.64 5.56 -7.46
N TRP A 84 14.71 6.42 -7.02
CA TRP A 84 14.36 7.66 -7.71
C TRP A 84 15.48 8.72 -7.58
N VAL A 85 16.05 8.87 -6.38
CA VAL A 85 17.19 9.77 -6.13
C VAL A 85 18.42 9.31 -6.90
N ALA A 86 18.67 7.99 -6.95
CA ALA A 86 19.77 7.35 -7.66
C ALA A 86 21.15 7.94 -7.27
N ASP A 87 21.83 8.56 -8.24
CA ASP A 87 23.19 9.10 -8.13
C ASP A 87 23.25 10.58 -7.69
N ALA A 88 22.12 11.21 -7.38
CA ALA A 88 22.07 12.60 -6.96
C ALA A 88 22.58 12.82 -5.52
N ALA A 89 23.09 14.02 -5.25
CA ALA A 89 23.49 14.44 -3.92
C ALA A 89 22.26 14.57 -3.01
N ALA A 90 22.35 14.10 -1.77
CA ALA A 90 21.21 14.04 -0.85
C ALA A 90 21.61 14.30 0.60
N ASN A 91 20.83 15.10 1.31
CA ASN A 91 20.96 15.25 2.76
C ASN A 91 20.07 14.21 3.46
N VAL A 92 20.66 13.13 3.96
CA VAL A 92 19.93 12.01 4.57
C VAL A 92 19.86 12.17 6.08
N VAL A 93 18.66 12.20 6.64
CA VAL A 93 18.40 12.34 8.07
C VAL A 93 17.98 10.99 8.65
N THR A 94 18.81 10.46 9.55
CA THR A 94 18.73 9.08 10.04
C THR A 94 18.32 8.94 11.51
N GLY A 95 18.28 10.04 12.26
CA GLY A 95 17.95 10.02 13.69
C GLY A 95 18.16 11.36 14.39
N VAL A 96 18.07 11.33 15.71
CA VAL A 96 18.25 12.48 16.62
C VAL A 96 19.33 12.14 17.65
N ASP A 97 20.25 13.07 17.93
CA ASP A 97 20.97 13.05 19.21
C ASP A 97 20.12 13.79 20.26
N ARG A 98 19.61 13.03 21.24
CA ARG A 98 18.79 13.51 22.34
C ARG A 98 19.59 14.32 23.39
N THR A 99 20.90 14.42 23.22
CA THR A 99 21.81 15.21 24.06
C THR A 99 21.96 16.62 23.49
N SER A 100 22.33 16.74 22.21
CA SER A 100 22.46 18.02 21.49
C SER A 100 21.12 18.64 21.09
N HIS A 101 20.05 17.85 21.05
CA HIS A 101 18.76 18.21 20.44
C HIS A 101 18.88 18.54 18.93
N SER A 102 19.76 17.82 18.23
CA SER A 102 19.97 17.98 16.79
C SER A 102 19.78 16.69 16.00
N PHE A 103 19.45 16.83 14.72
CA PHE A 103 19.40 15.70 13.81
C PHE A 103 20.78 15.12 13.49
N GLN A 104 20.81 13.81 13.23
CA GLN A 104 21.92 13.11 12.61
C GLN A 104 21.73 13.20 11.09
N VAL A 105 22.45 14.14 10.46
CA VAL A 105 22.39 14.41 9.01
C VAL A 105 23.68 13.90 8.34
N THR A 106 23.54 13.05 7.34
CA THR A 106 24.63 12.55 6.50
C THR A 106 24.47 13.10 5.08
N HIS A 107 25.47 13.84 4.60
CA HIS A 107 25.49 14.27 3.19
C HIS A 107 26.00 13.12 2.30
N ARG A 108 25.16 12.67 1.38
CA ARG A 108 25.49 11.74 0.29
C ARG A 108 26.00 12.57 -0.88
N ASN A 109 27.29 12.43 -1.22
CA ASN A 109 27.86 13.06 -2.42
C ASN A 109 27.22 12.46 -3.68
N GLY A 110 26.97 13.28 -4.71
CA GLY A 110 26.36 12.84 -5.96
C GLY A 110 26.20 13.98 -6.97
N VAL A 111 25.38 13.78 -8.00
CA VAL A 111 25.01 14.83 -8.97
C VAL A 111 24.21 15.93 -8.26
N GLY A 112 24.58 17.20 -8.50
CA GLY A 112 23.95 18.35 -7.84
C GLY A 112 22.51 18.68 -8.29
N THR A 113 21.89 17.82 -9.11
CA THR A 113 20.52 17.99 -9.63
C THR A 113 19.78 16.65 -9.74
N THR A 114 18.46 16.68 -9.58
CA THR A 114 17.51 15.61 -9.89
C THR A 114 16.47 16.12 -10.91
N PRO A 115 15.60 15.25 -11.47
CA PRO A 115 14.31 15.68 -11.96
C PRO A 115 13.49 16.37 -10.84
N ASN A 116 12.39 17.03 -11.22
CA ASN A 116 11.35 17.41 -10.26
C ASN A 116 10.63 16.12 -9.78
N PRO A 117 10.45 15.87 -8.47
CA PRO A 117 9.68 14.71 -7.98
C PRO A 117 8.16 14.84 -8.19
N ALA A 118 7.63 16.04 -8.42
CA ALA A 118 6.19 16.26 -8.48
C ALA A 118 5.51 15.53 -9.66
N GLY A 119 4.33 14.96 -9.40
CA GLY A 119 3.56 14.16 -10.34
C GLY A 119 4.07 12.73 -10.54
N SER A 120 4.79 12.15 -9.57
CA SER A 120 5.31 10.78 -9.70
C SER A 120 4.37 9.72 -9.11
N ASP A 121 4.18 8.63 -9.85
CA ASP A 121 3.36 7.50 -9.42
C ASP A 121 3.99 6.71 -8.23
N LEU A 122 5.30 6.85 -8.00
CA LEU A 122 5.97 6.19 -6.87
C LEU A 122 5.46 6.65 -5.51
N TRP A 123 5.00 7.90 -5.41
CA TRP A 123 4.65 8.49 -4.13
C TRP A 123 3.29 7.99 -3.64
N ILE A 124 3.18 7.78 -2.35
CA ILE A 124 1.94 7.40 -1.68
C ILE A 124 1.11 8.67 -1.55
N THR A 125 1.63 9.62 -0.77
CA THR A 125 1.21 11.01 -0.70
C THR A 125 2.26 11.91 -1.34
N GLU A 126 1.78 12.93 -2.05
CA GLU A 126 2.57 14.03 -2.59
C GLU A 126 1.84 15.32 -2.22
N GLU A 127 2.53 16.27 -1.60
CA GLU A 127 1.97 17.57 -1.23
C GLU A 127 2.92 18.69 -1.70
N SER A 128 2.37 19.72 -2.33
CA SER A 128 3.10 20.91 -2.75
C SER A 128 2.76 22.09 -1.85
N HIS A 129 3.78 22.72 -1.27
CA HIS A 129 3.66 23.75 -0.24
C HIS A 129 4.49 24.99 -0.57
N GLU A 130 4.08 26.15 -0.05
CA GLU A 130 4.82 27.40 -0.17
C GLU A 130 5.14 27.97 1.22
N GLY A 131 6.43 28.07 1.56
CA GLY A 131 6.87 28.65 2.83
C GLY A 131 6.91 27.64 3.99
N ASP A 132 6.12 27.88 5.03
CA ASP A 132 6.13 27.12 6.28
C ASP A 132 5.05 26.01 6.28
N TRP A 133 5.45 24.78 6.60
CA TRP A 133 4.58 23.59 6.65
C TRP A 133 4.72 22.84 7.97
N GLU A 134 3.61 22.33 8.50
CA GLU A 134 3.57 21.44 9.67
C GLU A 134 2.66 20.25 9.36
N ALA A 135 3.20 19.03 9.46
CA ALA A 135 2.45 17.78 9.24
C ALA A 135 2.77 16.73 10.31
N SER A 136 1.85 15.79 10.49
CA SER A 136 2.06 14.59 11.32
C SER A 136 2.53 13.45 10.42
N TRP A 137 3.64 12.77 10.77
CA TRP A 137 4.24 11.76 9.90
C TRP A 137 3.54 10.40 10.00
N THR A 138 2.31 10.35 9.50
CA THR A 138 1.53 9.12 9.30
C THR A 138 2.15 8.30 8.17
N VAL A 139 2.36 7.00 8.40
CA VAL A 139 2.83 6.03 7.38
C VAL A 139 2.06 4.72 7.53
N PRO A 140 1.90 3.89 6.48
CA PRO A 140 1.26 2.59 6.60
C PRO A 140 2.04 1.63 7.53
N SER A 141 1.32 0.71 8.18
CA SER A 141 1.81 -0.07 9.32
C SER A 141 2.85 -1.16 9.01
N GLN A 142 3.26 -1.35 7.76
CA GLN A 142 4.16 -2.41 7.30
C GLN A 142 5.10 -1.90 6.20
N GLY A 143 6.42 -1.98 6.40
CA GLY A 143 7.43 -1.56 5.44
C GLY A 143 8.28 -0.37 5.89
N GLU A 144 9.37 -0.12 5.15
CA GLU A 144 10.28 1.00 5.37
C GLU A 144 9.87 2.20 4.51
N TRP A 145 9.68 3.36 5.13
CA TRP A 145 9.21 4.58 4.47
C TRP A 145 10.23 5.71 4.57
N THR A 146 10.35 6.50 3.51
CA THR A 146 11.17 7.72 3.46
C THR A 146 10.32 8.87 2.94
N MET A 147 10.37 10.02 3.62
CA MET A 147 9.81 11.26 3.11
C MET A 147 10.91 12.08 2.43
N LEU A 148 10.73 12.34 1.14
CA LEU A 148 11.59 13.19 0.32
C LEU A 148 11.07 14.62 0.34
N LEU A 149 11.98 15.57 0.53
CA LEU A 149 11.72 17.01 0.39
C LEU A 149 12.62 17.55 -0.72
N ALA A 150 12.05 18.26 -1.70
CA ALA A 150 12.78 18.92 -2.77
C ALA A 150 12.01 20.14 -3.29
N THR A 151 12.67 21.01 -4.05
CA THR A 151 12.04 22.19 -4.67
C THR A 151 11.60 21.88 -6.10
N ASP A 152 12.51 22.09 -7.05
CA ASP A 152 12.40 21.79 -8.49
C ASP A 152 13.37 20.67 -8.92
N GLY A 153 14.24 20.22 -8.00
CA GLY A 153 15.32 19.27 -8.25
C GLY A 153 16.66 19.91 -8.68
N ALA A 154 16.72 21.21 -8.92
CA ALA A 154 17.94 21.94 -9.29
C ALA A 154 18.39 22.96 -8.24
N THR A 155 17.44 23.51 -7.49
CA THR A 155 17.62 24.39 -6.34
C THR A 155 17.80 23.53 -5.07
N ALA A 156 18.58 24.02 -4.11
CA ALA A 156 18.82 23.30 -2.85
C ALA A 156 17.49 23.03 -2.08
N ALA A 157 17.32 21.81 -1.60
CA ALA A 157 16.15 21.38 -0.84
C ALA A 157 16.04 22.09 0.53
N PRO A 158 14.82 22.15 1.12
CA PRO A 158 14.65 22.69 2.47
C PRO A 158 15.52 21.95 3.50
N MET A 159 16.35 22.71 4.23
CA MET A 159 17.18 22.21 5.34
C MET A 159 16.87 22.88 6.68
N ASN A 160 16.02 23.90 6.73
CA ASN A 160 15.50 24.44 7.99
C ASN A 160 14.29 23.59 8.44
N ILE A 161 14.60 22.36 8.84
CA ILE A 161 13.64 21.37 9.33
C ILE A 161 13.74 21.32 10.86
N SER A 162 12.60 21.20 11.51
CA SER A 162 12.50 20.76 12.89
C SER A 162 11.45 19.65 13.04
N MET A 163 11.52 18.91 14.13
CA MET A 163 10.61 17.80 14.40
C MET A 163 10.33 17.77 15.89
N THR A 164 9.07 17.62 16.27
CA THR A 164 8.63 17.66 17.68
C THR A 164 7.79 16.42 18.00
N TRP A 165 8.12 15.76 19.10
CA TRP A 165 7.46 14.53 19.56
C TRP A 165 7.32 14.52 21.09
N ASP A 166 6.40 13.72 21.61
CA ASP A 166 6.21 13.58 23.05
C ASP A 166 7.38 12.83 23.72
N ASN A 167 7.76 13.27 24.91
CA ASN A 167 8.91 12.75 25.64
C ASN A 167 8.51 11.54 26.49
N PRO A 168 8.96 10.30 26.20
CA PRO A 168 8.61 9.12 26.98
C PRO A 168 9.13 9.20 28.43
N ALA A 169 10.19 9.98 28.71
CA ALA A 169 10.65 10.22 30.07
C ALA A 169 9.68 11.13 30.87
N ALA A 170 8.83 11.90 30.18
CA ALA A 170 7.84 12.79 30.78
C ALA A 170 6.46 12.15 30.97
N GLU A 171 6.25 10.91 30.52
CA GLU A 171 5.08 10.12 30.88
C GLU A 171 4.91 10.02 32.39
N THR A 172 3.65 9.97 32.85
CA THR A 172 3.31 9.65 34.24
C THR A 172 3.94 8.32 34.67
N GLY A 173 3.89 7.29 33.80
CA GLY A 173 4.49 5.98 34.07
C GLY A 173 6.01 6.04 34.29
N ALA A 174 6.74 6.77 33.45
CA ALA A 174 8.20 6.93 33.58
C ALA A 174 8.60 7.79 34.79
N LYS A 175 7.90 8.91 35.02
CA LYS A 175 8.11 9.79 36.18
C LYS A 175 8.00 9.03 37.50
N TRP A 176 6.89 8.31 37.71
CA TRP A 176 6.71 7.53 38.93
C TRP A 176 7.70 6.36 39.03
N ARG A 177 8.01 5.67 37.93
CA ARG A 177 9.00 4.56 37.91
C ARG A 177 10.40 5.00 38.36
N THR A 178 10.84 6.22 37.98
CA THR A 178 12.17 6.74 38.36
C THR A 178 12.21 7.49 39.70
N ALA A 179 11.04 7.89 40.24
CA ALA A 179 10.88 8.53 41.54
C ALA A 179 10.61 7.54 42.69
N LEU A 180 9.86 6.46 42.44
CA LEU A 180 9.42 5.50 43.46
C LEU A 180 10.56 4.91 44.31
N PRO A 181 11.74 4.53 43.76
CA PRO A 181 12.86 4.04 44.58
C PRO A 181 13.35 5.08 45.60
N TRP A 182 13.33 6.37 45.25
CA TRP A 182 13.73 7.47 46.12
C TRP A 182 12.69 7.76 47.20
N LEU A 183 11.40 7.69 46.85
CA LEU A 183 10.29 7.85 47.79
C LEU A 183 10.26 6.69 48.81
N VAL A 184 10.29 5.44 48.33
CA VAL A 184 10.30 4.23 49.18
C VAL A 184 11.56 4.15 50.03
N GLY A 185 12.74 4.42 49.45
CA GLY A 185 14.00 4.49 50.18
C GLY A 185 14.01 5.59 51.25
N GLY A 186 13.44 6.75 50.96
CA GLY A 186 13.26 7.84 51.92
C GLY A 186 12.35 7.46 53.09
N VAL A 187 11.20 6.84 52.83
CA VAL A 187 10.28 6.34 53.88
C VAL A 187 10.95 5.25 54.73
N LEU A 188 11.68 4.31 54.11
CA LEU A 188 12.45 3.28 54.82
C LEU A 188 13.55 3.88 55.71
N ALA A 189 14.31 4.86 55.21
CA ALA A 189 15.35 5.55 55.99
C ALA A 189 14.76 6.34 57.18
N LEU A 190 13.58 6.96 57.00
CA LEU A 190 12.81 7.58 58.09
C LEU A 190 12.39 6.55 59.16
N ALA A 191 11.84 5.42 58.74
CA ALA A 191 11.45 4.34 59.64
C ALA A 191 12.66 3.77 60.40
N LEU A 192 13.80 3.56 59.73
CA LEU A 192 15.06 3.11 60.34
C LEU A 192 15.61 4.14 61.33
N GLY A 193 15.62 5.43 60.96
CA GLY A 193 16.07 6.53 61.81
C GLY A 193 15.27 6.62 63.12
N ALA A 194 13.95 6.47 63.01
CA ALA A 194 13.03 6.40 64.16
C ALA A 194 13.25 5.14 65.01
N LEU A 195 13.42 3.97 64.39
CA LEU A 195 13.69 2.71 65.08
C LEU A 195 15.02 2.75 65.88
N VAL A 196 16.07 3.33 65.30
CA VAL A 196 17.38 3.54 65.96
C VAL A 196 17.28 4.55 67.12
N LEU A 197 16.37 5.54 67.02
CA LEU A 197 16.11 6.54 68.05
C LEU A 197 15.31 5.96 69.23
N MET A 198 14.26 5.17 68.94
CA MET A 198 13.35 4.60 69.94
C MET A 198 13.91 3.38 70.68
N SER A 199 14.77 2.58 70.04
CA SER A 199 15.23 1.31 70.61
C SER A 199 16.08 1.52 71.87
N ARG A 200 15.53 1.18 73.04
CA ARG A 200 16.19 1.32 74.35
C ARG A 200 17.45 0.45 74.46
N PRO A 201 18.51 0.90 75.17
CA PRO A 201 19.67 0.07 75.43
C PRO A 201 19.28 -1.13 76.32
N ARG A 202 19.62 -2.35 75.90
CA ARG A 202 19.59 -3.52 76.77
C ARG A 202 20.62 -3.30 77.89
N ARG A 203 20.17 -3.01 79.11
CA ARG A 203 21.06 -2.96 80.29
C ARG A 203 21.76 -4.32 80.44
N PRO A 204 23.06 -4.38 80.73
CA PRO A 204 23.72 -5.65 81.06
C PRO A 204 23.02 -6.27 82.27
N ARG A 205 22.77 -7.58 82.20
CA ARG A 205 22.02 -8.33 83.22
C ARG A 205 22.91 -8.52 84.45
N ARG A 206 22.97 -7.49 85.31
CA ARG A 206 23.79 -7.48 86.53
C ARG A 206 23.47 -8.73 87.35
N LYS A 207 24.48 -9.56 87.63
CA LYS A 207 24.35 -10.71 88.52
C LYS A 207 23.80 -10.22 89.87
N LYS A 208 22.91 -11.01 90.47
CA LYS A 208 22.46 -10.82 91.85
C LYS A 208 23.08 -11.93 92.67
N ASP A 209 24.08 -11.59 93.46
CA ASP A 209 24.77 -12.55 94.31
C ASP A 209 23.81 -13.05 95.41
N LEU A 210 23.75 -14.37 95.62
CA LEU A 210 23.16 -14.97 96.80
C LEU A 210 24.26 -15.18 97.83
N ALA A 211 24.12 -14.58 99.01
CA ALA A 211 25.13 -14.66 100.07
C ALA A 211 24.56 -15.34 101.32
N SER A 212 25.09 -16.54 101.64
CA SER A 212 24.78 -17.37 102.82
C SER A 212 23.33 -17.91 102.88
N SER A 213 23.00 -18.97 103.65
CA SER A 213 23.80 -19.74 104.62
C SER A 213 23.50 -21.28 104.51
N PRO A 214 23.74 -22.20 105.47
CA PRO A 214 24.60 -23.34 105.20
C PRO A 214 23.90 -24.72 105.24
N ARG A 215 24.70 -25.80 105.14
CA ARG A 215 24.35 -27.21 105.38
C ARG A 215 23.35 -27.86 104.40
N ARG A 216 23.77 -28.07 103.15
CA ARG A 216 23.41 -29.32 102.42
C ARG A 216 24.50 -29.94 101.53
N ALA A 217 25.71 -29.39 101.51
CA ALA A 217 26.90 -30.02 100.95
C ALA A 217 27.47 -31.09 101.92
N ALA A 218 26.70 -32.14 102.20
CA ALA A 218 27.05 -33.19 103.16
C ALA A 218 26.40 -34.55 102.84
N ARG A 219 26.46 -34.97 101.57
CA ARG A 219 26.32 -36.35 101.04
C ARG A 219 26.63 -36.33 99.53
N TYR A 220 27.02 -37.47 98.97
CA TYR A 220 27.39 -37.65 97.55
C TYR A 220 28.63 -36.85 97.08
N ALA A 221 29.71 -37.00 97.84
CA ALA A 221 31.05 -37.20 97.27
C ALA A 221 31.55 -38.59 97.70
N ALA A 222 30.76 -39.61 97.35
CA ALA A 222 30.99 -41.04 97.51
C ALA A 222 29.91 -41.74 96.66
N GLU A 223 30.21 -42.40 95.55
CA GLU A 223 31.50 -42.56 94.83
C GLU A 223 31.63 -41.58 93.62
N THR A 224 32.69 -41.48 92.81
CA THR A 224 34.12 -41.90 92.82
C THR A 224 34.93 -40.62 92.55
N GLY A 225 36.05 -40.28 93.19
CA GLY A 225 37.31 -41.04 93.17
C GLY A 225 38.34 -40.34 92.26
N GLN A 226 39.20 -39.48 92.85
CA GLN A 226 40.41 -38.85 92.31
C GLN A 226 40.35 -37.79 91.16
N LEU A 227 41.19 -36.75 91.35
CA LEU A 227 41.74 -35.77 90.38
C LEU A 227 43.18 -36.22 89.98
N PRO A 228 44.04 -35.46 89.25
CA PRO A 228 43.85 -34.26 88.40
C PRO A 228 44.02 -34.54 86.87
N VAL A 229 44.91 -34.02 85.98
CA VAL A 229 46.21 -33.29 85.98
C VAL A 229 46.22 -32.09 84.97
N VAL A 230 47.25 -31.25 85.09
CA VAL A 230 47.70 -30.04 84.38
C VAL A 230 48.29 -30.24 82.94
N THR A 231 47.85 -29.41 81.97
CA THR A 231 48.50 -28.66 80.82
C THR A 231 49.83 -29.13 80.13
N PRO A 232 50.35 -28.48 79.04
CA PRO A 232 49.79 -27.65 77.94
C PRO A 232 50.27 -28.01 76.48
N ALA A 233 49.76 -27.26 75.47
CA ALA A 233 50.40 -26.83 74.19
C ALA A 233 50.41 -27.70 72.88
N VAL A 234 49.80 -27.11 71.80
CA VAL A 234 50.31 -26.84 70.41
C VAL A 234 51.21 -27.87 69.66
N PRO A 235 51.05 -28.15 68.33
CA PRO A 235 49.89 -28.19 67.41
C PRO A 235 49.85 -29.42 66.43
N GLY A 236 48.88 -29.50 65.51
CA GLY A 236 49.16 -29.85 64.09
C GLY A 236 48.52 -31.08 63.39
N ALA A 237 48.42 -30.95 62.06
CA ALA A 237 48.47 -31.98 60.98
C ALA A 237 47.38 -33.08 60.78
N ALA A 238 46.51 -32.83 59.78
CA ALA A 238 46.37 -33.58 58.51
C ALA A 238 45.68 -34.98 58.39
N ALA A 239 45.22 -35.25 57.14
CA ALA A 239 44.63 -36.48 56.54
C ALA A 239 43.29 -37.00 57.14
N ALA A 240 42.15 -37.17 56.45
CA ALA A 240 41.76 -37.48 55.06
C ALA A 240 41.66 -38.98 54.69
N VAL A 241 40.54 -39.39 54.05
CA VAL A 241 40.39 -40.41 52.98
C VAL A 241 38.92 -40.50 52.50
N ILE A 242 38.70 -40.92 51.25
CA ILE A 242 37.41 -41.06 50.52
C ILE A 242 37.46 -42.36 49.68
N PRO A 243 36.33 -43.07 49.40
CA PRO A 243 35.32 -42.69 48.38
C PRO A 243 33.86 -43.03 48.86
N ALA A 244 32.77 -43.23 48.07
CA ALA A 244 32.53 -43.34 46.62
C ALA A 244 31.05 -43.07 46.23
N GLY A 245 30.78 -42.86 44.92
CA GLY A 245 29.53 -43.20 44.20
C GLY A 245 28.29 -42.35 44.51
N ALA A 246 27.73 -41.48 43.66
CA ALA A 246 27.80 -41.26 42.20
C ALA A 246 27.09 -42.31 41.32
N GLU A 247 25.86 -41.99 40.90
CA GLU A 247 25.30 -42.25 39.55
C GLU A 247 24.08 -41.31 39.31
N ASP A 248 23.71 -41.13 38.04
CA ASP A 248 22.81 -40.11 37.44
C ASP A 248 21.89 -40.85 36.41
N PRO A 249 20.98 -40.26 35.58
CA PRO A 249 20.22 -39.00 35.61
C PRO A 249 18.68 -39.22 35.51
N ALA A 250 17.87 -38.15 35.35
CA ALA A 250 16.98 -37.95 34.17
C ALA A 250 15.75 -37.00 34.35
N ALA A 251 15.63 -36.06 33.38
CA ALA A 251 14.42 -35.64 32.64
C ALA A 251 13.09 -35.18 33.31
N LEU A 252 12.82 -33.87 33.14
CA LEU A 252 11.61 -33.26 32.53
C LEU A 252 10.23 -33.30 33.26
N ALA A 253 9.36 -32.38 32.79
CA ALA A 253 8.02 -32.02 33.29
C ALA A 253 6.90 -32.59 32.35
N PRO A 254 5.58 -32.29 32.46
CA PRO A 254 4.90 -31.31 33.32
C PRO A 254 3.59 -31.81 34.00
N SER A 255 2.80 -30.86 34.52
CA SER A 255 1.56 -31.05 35.29
C SER A 255 0.31 -31.36 34.46
N VAL A 256 -0.58 -32.22 34.99
CA VAL A 256 -1.98 -32.37 34.55
C VAL A 256 -2.90 -32.60 35.76
N GLN A 257 -3.91 -31.74 35.94
CA GLN A 257 -5.30 -32.13 36.26
C GLN A 257 -6.21 -30.89 36.45
N ALA A 258 -7.29 -30.84 35.67
CA ALA A 258 -8.46 -30.01 35.93
C ALA A 258 -9.70 -30.81 35.48
N ALA A 259 -10.77 -30.81 36.28
CA ALA A 259 -11.92 -31.68 36.03
C ALA A 259 -13.27 -31.04 36.41
N ARG A 260 -14.11 -30.86 35.38
CA ARG A 260 -15.59 -30.99 35.35
C ARG A 260 -16.48 -30.23 36.38
N ALA A 261 -17.32 -29.37 35.80
CA ALA A 261 -18.79 -29.52 35.71
C ALA A 261 -19.72 -28.55 36.46
N ALA A 262 -20.84 -28.22 35.77
CA ALA A 262 -22.14 -27.71 36.24
C ALA A 262 -22.22 -26.26 36.79
N ALA A 263 -23.36 -25.54 36.71
CA ALA A 263 -24.53 -25.60 35.79
C ALA A 263 -25.45 -24.37 36.01
N GLU A 264 -26.44 -24.18 35.12
CA GLU A 264 -27.72 -23.47 35.28
C GLU A 264 -27.80 -21.92 35.42
N GLU A 265 -28.64 -21.33 34.55
CA GLU A 265 -29.39 -20.06 34.73
C GLU A 265 -30.75 -20.36 35.42
N PRO A 266 -31.81 -19.49 35.49
CA PRO A 266 -31.94 -18.06 35.15
C PRO A 266 -32.69 -17.22 36.22
N HIS A 267 -32.92 -15.93 35.95
CA HIS A 267 -34.19 -15.23 36.28
C HIS A 267 -34.32 -13.88 35.54
N ALA A 268 -35.52 -13.28 35.55
CA ALA A 268 -35.89 -12.17 34.66
C ALA A 268 -36.97 -11.23 35.27
N MET A 269 -37.17 -10.09 34.60
CA MET A 269 -38.25 -9.09 34.73
C MET A 269 -38.27 -8.18 35.99
N ASP A 270 -38.35 -6.87 35.77
CA ASP A 270 -39.58 -6.09 36.05
C ASP A 270 -39.64 -4.82 35.16
N GLU A 271 -40.83 -4.25 34.96
CA GLU A 271 -41.07 -3.04 34.15
C GLU A 271 -41.41 -1.82 35.04
N THR A 272 -41.23 -0.60 34.52
CA THR A 272 -42.15 0.51 34.88
C THR A 272 -42.17 1.62 33.83
N MET A 273 -43.32 1.82 33.16
CA MET A 273 -43.55 2.97 32.29
C MET A 273 -43.98 4.22 33.08
N ILE A 274 -43.79 5.41 32.48
CA ILE A 274 -44.90 6.30 32.08
C ILE A 274 -44.36 7.41 31.15
N HIS A 275 -44.95 7.54 29.97
CA HIS A 275 -44.80 8.70 29.08
C HIS A 275 -46.17 9.34 28.83
N PRO A 276 -46.29 10.69 28.82
CA PRO A 276 -47.43 11.35 28.21
C PRO A 276 -47.32 11.30 26.67
N ARG A 277 -48.47 11.15 26.01
CA ARG A 277 -48.65 10.93 24.57
C ARG A 277 -49.03 12.24 23.87
N LEU A 278 -48.46 12.58 22.70
CA LEU A 278 -49.09 13.45 21.69
C LEU A 278 -48.34 13.44 20.33
N VAL A 279 -49.09 13.16 19.25
CA VAL A 279 -48.85 13.42 17.81
C VAL A 279 -47.58 12.85 17.13
N ALA A 280 -47.75 12.34 15.90
CA ALA A 280 -46.68 11.92 15.00
C ALA A 280 -46.72 12.71 13.69
N SER A 281 -45.57 12.85 13.02
CA SER A 281 -45.42 13.33 11.64
C SER A 281 -44.10 12.79 11.07
N ASP A 282 -44.10 12.30 9.83
CA ASP A 282 -42.95 11.61 9.24
C ASP A 282 -41.71 12.49 9.02
N ALA A 283 -40.57 12.01 9.51
CA ALA A 283 -39.22 12.33 9.03
C ALA A 283 -38.27 11.21 9.47
N ALA A 284 -37.93 10.28 8.57
CA ALA A 284 -37.05 9.15 8.88
C ALA A 284 -35.57 9.54 8.77
N GLU A 285 -35.04 10.18 9.81
CA GLU A 285 -33.61 10.47 9.94
C GLU A 285 -32.86 9.20 10.36
N ALA A 286 -31.88 8.76 9.57
CA ALA A 286 -31.20 7.49 9.78
C ALA A 286 -30.12 7.58 10.88
N PRO A 287 -30.01 6.59 11.79
CA PRO A 287 -28.99 6.61 12.84
C PRO A 287 -27.59 6.36 12.28
N LEU A 288 -26.60 7.06 12.85
CA LEU A 288 -25.18 6.85 12.56
C LEU A 288 -24.76 5.42 12.98
N PRO A 289 -24.03 4.66 12.13
CA PRO A 289 -23.50 3.35 12.50
C PRO A 289 -22.35 3.50 13.51
N ALA A 290 -22.22 2.54 14.41
CA ALA A 290 -21.16 2.51 15.43
C ALA A 290 -19.81 2.04 14.85
N GLU A 291 -18.72 2.41 15.54
CA GLU A 291 -17.35 2.00 15.22
C GLU A 291 -17.09 0.53 15.56
N ASP A 292 -17.41 -0.40 14.65
CA ASP A 292 -16.94 -1.80 14.68
C ASP A 292 -17.06 -2.46 13.28
N ALA A 293 -16.57 -1.78 12.23
CA ALA A 293 -16.83 -2.11 10.82
C ALA A 293 -15.74 -2.95 10.10
N TRP A 294 -14.83 -3.61 10.82
CA TRP A 294 -13.73 -4.41 10.26
C TRP A 294 -14.14 -5.86 9.93
N GLY A 295 -15.18 -6.02 9.10
CA GLY A 295 -15.54 -7.31 8.50
C GLY A 295 -14.41 -7.86 7.60
N THR A 296 -14.09 -9.14 7.75
CA THR A 296 -12.84 -9.71 7.22
C THR A 296 -12.84 -9.80 5.69
N ALA A 297 -11.65 -9.76 5.07
CA ALA A 297 -11.53 -9.87 3.61
C ALA A 297 -12.07 -11.20 3.04
N ALA A 298 -12.13 -12.26 3.86
CA ALA A 298 -12.67 -13.56 3.47
C ALA A 298 -14.17 -13.50 3.13
N GLU A 299 -14.96 -12.69 3.83
CA GLU A 299 -16.41 -12.56 3.58
C GLU A 299 -16.70 -11.73 2.31
N ARG A 300 -15.80 -10.81 1.92
CA ARG A 300 -15.88 -10.16 0.59
C ARG A 300 -15.38 -11.07 -0.53
N ALA A 301 -14.39 -11.92 -0.28
CA ALA A 301 -13.92 -12.91 -1.26
C ALA A 301 -14.97 -13.98 -1.61
N GLN A 302 -15.95 -14.23 -0.73
CA GLN A 302 -17.09 -15.12 -1.01
C GLN A 302 -18.28 -14.41 -1.68
N ALA A 303 -18.25 -13.08 -1.81
CA ALA A 303 -19.16 -12.28 -2.62
C ALA A 303 -18.58 -11.96 -4.03
N GLY A 304 -17.62 -12.77 -4.48
CA GLY A 304 -17.09 -12.74 -5.84
C GLY A 304 -18.08 -13.33 -6.83
N GLU A 305 -19.20 -12.63 -7.06
CA GLU A 305 -20.11 -12.94 -8.15
C GLU A 305 -19.34 -12.79 -9.47
N ALA A 306 -19.14 -13.92 -10.17
CA ALA A 306 -18.46 -13.91 -11.45
C ALA A 306 -19.29 -13.06 -12.42
N ALA A 307 -18.63 -12.14 -13.14
CA ALA A 307 -19.28 -11.32 -14.16
C ALA A 307 -19.64 -12.19 -15.38
N GLU A 308 -20.76 -12.92 -15.28
CA GLU A 308 -21.33 -13.70 -16.36
C GLU A 308 -21.86 -12.72 -17.42
N LEU A 309 -21.17 -12.64 -18.56
CA LEU A 309 -21.47 -11.65 -19.61
C LEU A 309 -22.79 -12.02 -20.29
N THR A 310 -23.78 -11.12 -20.20
CA THR A 310 -25.18 -11.42 -20.57
C THR A 310 -25.47 -11.44 -22.07
N ASP A 311 -24.52 -11.01 -22.90
CA ASP A 311 -24.58 -11.14 -24.37
C ASP A 311 -23.17 -11.46 -24.91
N ALA A 312 -22.84 -12.75 -24.98
CA ALA A 312 -21.52 -13.22 -25.43
C ALA A 312 -21.29 -12.93 -26.93
N ASP A 313 -22.30 -13.14 -27.76
CA ASP A 313 -22.18 -12.95 -29.22
C ASP A 313 -21.87 -11.47 -29.56
N ALA A 314 -22.53 -10.52 -28.89
CA ALA A 314 -22.33 -9.09 -29.13
C ALA A 314 -20.90 -8.61 -28.83
N ALA A 315 -20.26 -9.14 -27.78
CA ALA A 315 -18.88 -8.80 -27.43
C ALA A 315 -17.84 -9.46 -28.36
N ILE A 316 -18.17 -10.62 -28.96
CA ILE A 316 -17.36 -11.22 -30.04
C ILE A 316 -17.50 -10.40 -31.33
N ASP A 317 -18.72 -10.00 -31.69
CA ASP A 317 -18.97 -9.15 -32.85
C ASP A 317 -18.30 -7.77 -32.70
N GLU A 318 -18.35 -7.12 -31.53
CA GLU A 318 -17.61 -5.88 -31.26
C GLU A 318 -16.09 -6.08 -31.45
N ALA A 319 -15.53 -7.14 -30.87
CA ALA A 319 -14.10 -7.41 -30.92
C ALA A 319 -13.58 -7.83 -32.32
N LEU A 320 -14.48 -8.22 -33.23
CA LEU A 320 -14.19 -8.65 -34.61
C LEU A 320 -14.72 -7.70 -35.70
N ALA A 321 -15.54 -6.70 -35.36
CA ALA A 321 -16.13 -5.75 -36.30
C ALA A 321 -15.09 -5.11 -37.28
N PRO A 322 -13.88 -4.71 -36.85
CA PRO A 322 -12.88 -4.14 -37.76
C PRO A 322 -12.36 -5.14 -38.82
N PHE A 323 -12.51 -6.46 -38.62
CA PHE A 323 -12.29 -7.42 -39.70
C PHE A 323 -13.51 -7.47 -40.63
N ALA A 324 -14.72 -7.63 -40.08
CA ALA A 324 -15.96 -7.74 -40.85
C ALA A 324 -16.21 -6.54 -41.79
N GLU A 325 -15.92 -5.32 -41.36
CA GLU A 325 -16.04 -4.08 -42.17
C GLU A 325 -14.99 -3.96 -43.30
N SER A 326 -13.87 -4.67 -43.15
CA SER A 326 -12.75 -4.67 -44.09
C SER A 326 -12.79 -5.85 -45.07
N ALA A 327 -13.53 -6.91 -44.75
CA ALA A 327 -13.73 -8.05 -45.62
C ALA A 327 -14.56 -7.66 -46.86
N ALA A 328 -14.32 -8.32 -47.99
CA ALA A 328 -15.02 -8.01 -49.24
C ALA A 328 -16.51 -8.41 -49.15
N ASP A 329 -17.41 -7.43 -49.23
CA ASP A 329 -18.86 -7.66 -49.32
C ASP A 329 -19.21 -8.36 -50.65
N PRO A 330 -19.73 -9.61 -50.63
CA PRO A 330 -20.11 -10.33 -51.84
C PRO A 330 -21.36 -9.76 -52.53
N ALA A 331 -22.17 -8.94 -51.84
CA ALA A 331 -23.39 -8.32 -52.40
C ALA A 331 -23.13 -6.94 -53.04
N ALA A 332 -22.02 -6.27 -52.71
CA ALA A 332 -21.65 -4.99 -53.32
C ALA A 332 -21.31 -5.12 -54.82
N ALA A 333 -20.82 -6.29 -55.25
CA ALA A 333 -20.43 -6.56 -56.64
C ALA A 333 -21.62 -6.88 -57.58
N SER A 334 -22.85 -7.00 -57.05
CA SER A 334 -24.06 -7.31 -57.83
C SER A 334 -25.14 -6.23 -57.76
N ARG A 335 -24.73 -4.99 -57.44
CA ARG A 335 -25.59 -3.79 -57.40
C ARG A 335 -25.03 -2.69 -58.29
N ASP A 336 -24.87 -3.02 -59.57
CA ASP A 336 -24.84 -1.98 -60.62
C ASP A 336 -26.23 -1.37 -60.76
N GLU A 337 -26.28 -0.11 -61.19
CA GLU A 337 -27.50 0.70 -61.22
C GLU A 337 -28.41 0.31 -62.40
N GLU A 338 -29.68 -0.03 -62.13
CA GLU A 338 -30.70 0.06 -63.16
C GLU A 338 -30.93 1.55 -63.48
N PRO A 339 -30.76 2.00 -64.74
CA PRO A 339 -31.02 3.39 -65.11
C PRO A 339 -32.54 3.63 -65.11
N GLY A 340 -33.04 4.27 -64.06
CA GLY A 340 -34.44 4.70 -63.99
C GLY A 340 -34.79 5.64 -65.15
N GLU A 341 -35.84 5.29 -65.90
CA GLU A 341 -36.20 5.94 -67.16
C GLU A 341 -36.72 7.38 -66.97
N ASP A 342 -36.41 8.27 -67.91
CA ASP A 342 -36.93 9.64 -67.96
C ASP A 342 -38.44 9.65 -68.33
N GLU A 343 -39.31 10.17 -67.46
CA GLU A 343 -40.65 10.63 -67.84
C GLU A 343 -40.91 12.08 -67.39
N ASP A 344 -41.00 12.99 -68.37
CA ASP A 344 -41.47 14.36 -68.17
C ASP A 344 -42.96 14.39 -67.76
N ARG A 345 -43.33 15.32 -66.85
CA ARG A 345 -44.58 16.09 -66.90
C ARG A 345 -44.66 17.23 -65.87
N ASP A 346 -44.78 18.46 -66.37
CA ASP A 346 -45.38 19.59 -65.64
C ASP A 346 -46.89 19.37 -65.40
N GLY A 347 -47.47 19.89 -64.32
CA GLY A 347 -48.88 19.58 -63.99
C GLY A 347 -49.58 20.28 -62.81
N ASP A 348 -49.37 21.59 -62.63
CA ASP A 348 -50.32 22.64 -62.16
C ASP A 348 -51.33 22.44 -60.98
N ASP A 349 -51.42 23.51 -60.16
CA ASP A 349 -52.51 24.02 -59.28
C ASP A 349 -53.24 23.16 -58.19
N SER A 350 -53.86 23.90 -57.26
CA SER A 350 -54.76 23.55 -56.15
C SER A 350 -54.13 22.89 -54.90
N GLY A 351 -54.44 23.29 -53.66
CA GLY A 351 -55.22 24.44 -53.17
C GLY A 351 -56.37 24.04 -52.24
N ASP A 352 -56.25 24.33 -50.94
CA ASP A 352 -57.33 24.19 -49.95
C ASP A 352 -57.29 25.34 -48.92
N ALA A 353 -58.47 25.72 -48.43
CA ALA A 353 -58.69 26.77 -47.43
C ALA A 353 -60.00 26.54 -46.66
N SER A 354 -60.04 25.53 -45.79
CA SER A 354 -61.07 25.38 -44.75
C SER A 354 -60.53 24.60 -43.53
N GLY A 355 -60.98 24.83 -42.28
CA GLY A 355 -61.78 25.95 -41.77
C GLY A 355 -62.26 25.72 -40.33
N GLY A 356 -61.94 26.63 -39.39
CA GLY A 356 -62.61 26.76 -38.09
C GLY A 356 -62.00 26.05 -36.86
N THR A 357 -61.59 26.86 -35.87
CA THR A 357 -62.16 26.92 -34.48
C THR A 357 -62.64 25.61 -33.79
N GLN A 358 -62.31 25.30 -32.52
CA GLN A 358 -62.00 26.15 -31.35
C GLN A 358 -60.70 25.70 -30.62
N ASP A 359 -59.83 26.55 -30.05
CA ASP A 359 -59.96 27.44 -28.85
C ASP A 359 -59.90 26.63 -27.51
N TYR A 360 -59.23 27.06 -26.41
CA TYR A 360 -58.95 28.41 -25.91
C TYR A 360 -57.60 28.51 -25.12
N THR A 361 -56.78 29.54 -25.41
CA THR A 361 -55.72 30.19 -24.57
C THR A 361 -54.57 29.40 -23.88
N GLY A 362 -53.37 29.99 -23.70
CA GLY A 362 -52.92 31.30 -24.19
C GLY A 362 -51.56 31.81 -23.67
N HIS A 363 -50.90 32.60 -24.53
CA HIS A 363 -49.87 33.64 -24.32
C HIS A 363 -48.70 33.42 -23.33
N HIS A 364 -47.46 33.28 -23.80
CA HIS A 364 -46.55 34.31 -24.36
C HIS A 364 -45.98 35.27 -23.29
N ARG A 365 -44.66 35.43 -23.06
CA ARG A 365 -43.45 35.56 -23.93
C ARG A 365 -43.06 37.02 -24.18
N ALA A 366 -41.94 37.45 -23.58
CA ALA A 366 -41.04 38.49 -24.08
C ALA A 366 -39.60 38.27 -23.51
N PRO A 367 -38.51 38.47 -24.30
CA PRO A 367 -37.13 38.27 -23.85
C PRO A 367 -36.41 39.60 -23.52
N LEU A 368 -35.14 39.51 -23.09
CA LEU A 368 -34.25 40.65 -22.81
C LEU A 368 -33.04 40.69 -23.76
N ALA A 369 -32.69 41.90 -24.21
CA ALA A 369 -31.39 42.29 -24.77
C ALA A 369 -31.26 43.83 -24.72
N GLY A 370 -30.08 44.37 -24.45
CA GLY A 370 -29.81 45.82 -24.45
C GLY A 370 -28.64 46.23 -23.54
N ASP A 371 -27.73 47.05 -24.09
CA ASP A 371 -26.46 47.46 -23.48
C ASP A 371 -26.57 48.65 -22.50
N ALA A 372 -25.60 48.80 -21.57
CA ALA A 372 -24.79 50.02 -21.36
C ALA A 372 -23.99 50.01 -20.04
N ASP A 373 -22.81 50.67 -20.06
CA ASP A 373 -22.01 51.13 -18.91
C ASP A 373 -21.88 52.67 -19.03
N PRO A 374 -21.95 53.47 -17.94
CA PRO A 374 -20.70 54.00 -17.38
C PRO A 374 -20.67 54.41 -15.87
N THR A 375 -19.44 54.57 -15.37
CA THR A 375 -18.96 55.54 -14.34
C THR A 375 -19.07 55.30 -12.81
N ALA A 376 -18.01 55.81 -12.14
CA ALA A 376 -17.64 55.90 -10.71
C ALA A 376 -18.72 56.48 -9.74
N ASP A 377 -18.58 56.53 -8.40
CA ASP A 377 -17.38 56.78 -7.55
C ASP A 377 -17.63 56.47 -6.03
N GLU A 378 -16.65 56.79 -5.17
CA GLU A 378 -16.70 57.03 -3.70
C GLU A 378 -16.67 55.88 -2.65
N ARG A 379 -16.17 56.28 -1.46
CA ARG A 379 -15.94 55.61 -0.15
C ARG A 379 -16.26 56.67 0.95
N PRO A 380 -16.08 56.48 2.29
CA PRO A 380 -16.35 55.35 3.22
C PRO A 380 -17.04 55.78 4.56
N ALA A 381 -17.49 54.83 5.40
CA ALA A 381 -17.67 54.96 6.87
C ALA A 381 -17.85 53.55 7.50
N ARG A 382 -17.46 53.16 8.73
CA ARG A 382 -16.88 53.73 9.99
C ARG A 382 -17.82 54.28 11.09
N SER A 383 -18.16 53.40 12.03
CA SER A 383 -18.53 53.61 13.46
C SER A 383 -18.26 52.28 14.21
N GLU A 384 -17.71 52.12 15.43
CA GLU A 384 -17.51 52.95 16.64
C GLU A 384 -18.85 53.29 17.34
N ARG A 385 -19.27 52.68 18.47
CA ARG A 385 -18.82 52.83 19.89
C ARG A 385 -19.78 52.04 20.83
N VAL A 386 -19.55 51.70 22.12
CA VAL A 386 -18.39 51.44 23.04
C VAL A 386 -18.97 50.99 24.42
N ALA A 387 -18.13 50.58 25.41
CA ALA A 387 -18.45 50.44 26.87
C ALA A 387 -19.26 49.20 27.35
N ALA A 388 -19.17 48.72 28.63
CA ALA A 388 -18.17 48.92 29.70
C ALA A 388 -18.27 47.89 30.87
N GLN A 389 -17.16 47.73 31.60
CA GLN A 389 -16.99 47.52 33.07
C GLN A 389 -18.04 46.74 33.90
N ALA A 390 -17.60 45.73 34.68
CA ALA A 390 -17.39 45.87 36.14
C ALA A 390 -16.98 44.54 36.84
N SER A 391 -16.39 44.65 38.03
CA SER A 391 -16.05 43.56 38.98
C SER A 391 -16.11 44.13 40.42
N PRO A 392 -15.65 43.49 41.52
CA PRO A 392 -15.57 42.07 41.91
C PRO A 392 -16.27 41.84 43.30
N ARG A 393 -16.14 40.65 43.94
CA ARG A 393 -16.00 40.54 45.42
C ARG A 393 -15.55 39.16 45.95
N ARG A 394 -15.20 39.09 47.25
CA ARG A 394 -14.54 37.97 47.95
C ARG A 394 -15.36 37.49 49.16
N ARG A 395 -15.21 36.21 49.55
CA ARG A 395 -15.18 35.77 50.96
C ARG A 395 -14.38 34.45 51.09
N ALA A 396 -14.17 33.98 52.33
CA ALA A 396 -13.37 32.81 52.71
C ALA A 396 -13.75 32.35 54.14
N LEU A 397 -12.91 31.52 54.79
CA LEU A 397 -13.03 30.89 56.13
C LEU A 397 -13.85 29.56 56.13
N HIS A 398 -13.64 28.53 56.98
CA HIS A 398 -12.50 28.09 57.84
C HIS A 398 -12.76 26.65 58.42
N PHE A 399 -11.76 26.05 59.11
CA PHE A 399 -11.80 24.82 59.97
C PHE A 399 -11.97 23.44 59.28
N GLY A 400 -11.49 22.29 59.83
CA GLY A 400 -10.51 22.07 60.92
C GLY A 400 -10.58 20.69 61.64
N ALA A 401 -9.42 20.01 61.84
CA ALA A 401 -9.19 18.78 62.68
C ALA A 401 -9.87 17.45 62.19
N ALA A 402 -9.57 16.21 62.62
CA ALA A 402 -8.53 15.56 63.48
C ALA A 402 -8.50 14.01 63.17
N VAL A 403 -7.38 13.25 63.05
CA VAL A 403 -6.45 12.62 64.05
C VAL A 403 -6.55 11.06 64.15
N LEU A 404 -5.40 10.36 64.34
CA LEU A 404 -5.16 8.89 64.51
C LEU A 404 -5.44 7.97 63.29
N ALA A 405 -4.91 6.75 63.06
CA ALA A 405 -3.74 5.90 63.41
C ALA A 405 -4.08 4.45 62.89
N ALA A 406 -3.25 3.41 62.73
CA ALA A 406 -1.86 3.12 63.11
C ALA A 406 -1.21 1.99 62.24
N VAL A 407 0.13 2.04 62.10
CA VAL A 407 1.15 0.94 62.20
C VAL A 407 0.94 -0.44 61.53
N GLY A 408 1.93 -0.87 60.72
CA GLY A 408 2.22 -2.30 60.45
C GLY A 408 3.39 -2.53 59.46
N LEU A 409 4.57 -2.97 59.92
CA LEU A 409 5.75 -3.27 59.07
C LEU A 409 6.69 -4.29 59.73
N VAL A 410 7.10 -5.34 59.01
CA VAL A 410 8.21 -6.24 59.40
C VAL A 410 9.00 -6.71 58.17
N LEU A 411 10.33 -6.54 58.23
CA LEU A 411 11.36 -7.19 57.41
C LEU A 411 12.43 -7.76 58.35
N PRO A 412 13.09 -8.87 58.00
CA PRO A 412 14.56 -8.90 57.98
C PRO A 412 15.15 -9.84 56.90
N ALA A 413 16.46 -9.95 56.64
CA ALA A 413 17.63 -9.05 56.67
C ALA A 413 18.88 -9.86 56.17
N THR A 414 19.95 -9.21 55.71
CA THR A 414 21.17 -9.85 55.13
C THR A 414 22.32 -10.07 56.15
N PRO A 415 23.40 -10.82 55.80
CA PRO A 415 24.67 -10.28 55.22
C PRO A 415 25.18 -11.11 54.00
N ALA A 416 26.13 -10.73 53.12
CA ALA A 416 27.50 -10.12 53.20
C ALA A 416 28.58 -11.11 53.74
N ILE A 417 29.86 -11.17 53.31
CA ILE A 417 30.84 -10.20 52.75
C ILE A 417 31.72 -10.86 51.61
N ALA A 418 32.62 -10.11 50.95
CA ALA A 418 33.45 -10.49 49.79
C ALA A 418 34.94 -10.84 50.09
N ASP A 419 35.70 -11.19 49.03
CA ASP A 419 37.10 -10.86 48.67
C ASP A 419 37.60 -11.90 47.63
N GLU A 420 38.64 -11.77 46.79
CA GLU A 420 39.41 -10.73 46.09
C GLU A 420 40.64 -11.48 45.51
N SER A 421 40.99 -11.35 44.21
CA SER A 421 42.36 -11.64 43.67
C SER A 421 42.48 -11.42 42.15
N THR A 422 43.62 -10.85 41.70
CA THR A 422 43.93 -10.43 40.31
C THR A 422 45.46 -10.28 40.15
N PRO A 423 46.07 -10.23 38.94
CA PRO A 423 46.00 -11.07 37.74
C PRO A 423 47.29 -11.98 37.65
N PRO A 424 47.78 -12.40 36.46
CA PRO A 424 48.64 -11.51 35.63
C PRO A 424 48.37 -11.56 34.11
N SER A 425 48.97 -10.62 33.37
CA SER A 425 48.97 -10.54 31.90
C SER A 425 49.93 -11.56 31.26
N ASP A 426 49.69 -12.01 30.02
CA ASP A 426 50.14 -11.30 28.80
C ASP A 426 49.81 -12.06 27.48
N ALA A 427 50.22 -11.48 26.34
CA ALA A 427 50.37 -12.07 24.99
C ALA A 427 49.13 -12.26 24.09
N SER A 428 49.09 -11.44 23.03
CA SER A 428 48.18 -11.46 21.88
C SER A 428 48.30 -12.71 20.99
N SER A 429 47.18 -13.20 20.43
CA SER A 429 47.11 -13.65 19.03
C SER A 429 45.67 -13.89 18.54
N THR A 430 45.35 -13.42 17.34
CA THR A 430 44.14 -13.82 16.57
C THR A 430 44.52 -14.95 15.61
N PRO A 431 43.66 -15.95 15.41
CA PRO A 431 43.20 -16.20 14.03
C PRO A 431 41.72 -16.62 13.91
N SER A 432 41.19 -16.48 12.69
CA SER A 432 39.87 -16.95 12.26
C SER A 432 39.70 -18.47 12.35
N GLY A 433 38.46 -18.96 12.49
CA GLY A 433 38.17 -20.39 12.30
C GLY A 433 36.73 -20.84 12.54
N SER A 434 35.90 -20.82 11.47
CA SER A 434 34.71 -21.68 11.24
C SER A 434 33.64 -21.89 12.33
N GLY A 435 32.39 -21.61 11.95
CA GLY A 435 31.34 -22.65 12.01
C GLY A 435 30.49 -22.72 13.28
N GLN A 436 29.54 -21.79 13.42
CA GLN A 436 28.36 -22.02 14.26
C GLN A 436 27.09 -21.81 13.42
N SER A 437 26.20 -22.81 13.44
CA SER A 437 24.93 -22.77 12.71
C SER A 437 23.92 -21.89 13.44
N SER A 438 23.56 -20.76 12.83
CA SER A 438 22.37 -20.00 13.21
C SER A 438 21.19 -20.53 12.42
N GLY A 439 20.51 -21.55 12.97
CA GLY A 439 19.17 -21.93 12.54
C GLY A 439 18.17 -20.86 12.96
N THR A 440 18.11 -19.76 12.23
CA THR A 440 17.05 -18.76 12.37
C THR A 440 15.85 -19.24 11.56
N ASP A 441 14.73 -19.53 12.23
CA ASP A 441 13.43 -19.64 11.56
C ASP A 441 13.06 -18.28 10.97
N ALA A 442 13.40 -18.09 9.69
CA ALA A 442 12.94 -16.97 8.90
C ALA A 442 11.45 -17.18 8.59
N ALA A 443 10.59 -16.86 9.56
CA ALA A 443 9.18 -16.61 9.30
C ALA A 443 9.09 -15.59 8.16
N GLY A 444 8.63 -16.05 6.99
CA GLY A 444 8.83 -15.35 5.73
C GLY A 444 8.22 -13.95 5.77
N SER A 445 9.05 -12.92 5.57
CA SER A 445 8.56 -11.57 5.31
C SER A 445 7.80 -11.59 3.99
N ALA A 446 6.47 -11.58 4.07
CA ALA A 446 5.61 -11.59 2.89
C ALA A 446 5.84 -10.30 2.10
N ALA A 447 6.29 -10.43 0.85
CA ALA A 447 6.63 -9.28 0.03
C ALA A 447 5.37 -8.42 -0.22
N LEU A 448 5.47 -7.12 0.04
CA LEU A 448 4.33 -6.20 -0.04
C LEU A 448 4.14 -5.73 -1.50
N PRO A 449 2.92 -5.74 -2.06
CA PRO A 449 2.65 -5.31 -3.44
C PRO A 449 3.19 -3.90 -3.68
N VAL A 450 3.83 -3.64 -4.83
CA VAL A 450 4.60 -2.40 -5.06
C VAL A 450 3.75 -1.13 -5.16
N ILE A 451 2.44 -1.26 -5.32
CA ILE A 451 1.47 -0.15 -5.36
C ILE A 451 0.42 -0.39 -4.27
N LEU A 452 0.09 0.65 -3.48
CA LEU A 452 -1.06 0.64 -2.55
C LEU A 452 -2.35 1.00 -3.28
N GLN A 453 -3.52 0.62 -2.75
CA GLN A 453 -4.80 0.84 -3.43
C GLN A 453 -5.04 2.31 -3.83
N GLU A 454 -4.81 3.25 -2.91
CA GLU A 454 -4.95 4.70 -3.16
C GLU A 454 -4.02 5.22 -4.27
N GLN A 455 -2.82 4.62 -4.40
CA GLN A 455 -1.91 4.94 -5.50
C GLN A 455 -2.43 4.36 -6.81
N LEU A 456 -2.92 3.12 -6.82
CA LEU A 456 -3.50 2.49 -8.01
C LEU A 456 -4.72 3.26 -8.51
N ASP A 457 -5.61 3.66 -7.60
CA ASP A 457 -6.80 4.46 -7.88
C ASP A 457 -6.45 5.83 -8.47
N ARG A 458 -5.31 6.43 -8.08
CA ARG A 458 -4.80 7.69 -8.64
C ARG A 458 -4.15 7.48 -10.02
N ILE A 459 -3.29 6.48 -10.16
CA ILE A 459 -2.63 6.12 -11.43
C ILE A 459 -3.68 5.85 -12.51
N LEU A 460 -4.73 5.09 -12.17
CA LEU A 460 -5.81 4.77 -13.10
C LEU A 460 -6.65 6.00 -13.48
N LYS A 461 -6.89 6.94 -12.54
CA LYS A 461 -7.55 8.23 -12.84
C LYS A 461 -6.74 9.08 -13.82
N ASP A 462 -5.43 9.21 -13.60
CA ASP A 462 -4.53 9.93 -14.51
C ASP A 462 -4.43 9.26 -15.89
N VAL A 463 -4.39 7.93 -15.92
CA VAL A 463 -4.41 7.12 -17.15
C VAL A 463 -5.70 7.34 -17.94
N ALA A 464 -6.86 7.28 -17.28
CA ALA A 464 -8.16 7.54 -17.89
C ALA A 464 -8.32 8.99 -18.37
N ALA A 465 -7.77 9.96 -17.62
CA ALA A 465 -7.74 11.37 -18.04
C ALA A 465 -6.83 11.57 -19.27
N GLY A 466 -5.65 10.95 -19.30
CA GLY A 466 -4.73 10.97 -20.43
C GLY A 466 -5.32 10.32 -21.69
N ALA A 467 -6.04 9.21 -21.54
CA ALA A 467 -6.84 8.61 -22.61
C ALA A 467 -7.92 9.58 -23.09
N THR A 468 -8.73 10.11 -22.19
CA THR A 468 -9.82 11.05 -22.52
C THR A 468 -9.34 12.29 -23.26
N ALA A 469 -8.14 12.80 -22.94
CA ALA A 469 -7.51 13.89 -23.67
C ALA A 469 -7.11 13.44 -25.09
N GLY A 470 -6.24 12.43 -25.21
CA GLY A 470 -5.69 11.97 -26.48
C GLY A 470 -6.74 11.39 -27.45
N ASP A 471 -7.76 10.69 -26.93
CA ASP A 471 -8.87 10.14 -27.71
C ASP A 471 -9.79 11.24 -28.26
N LYS A 472 -9.90 12.37 -27.53
CA LYS A 472 -10.68 13.56 -27.92
C LYS A 472 -9.94 14.46 -28.89
N SER A 473 -8.64 14.67 -28.70
CA SER A 473 -7.79 15.49 -29.59
C SER A 473 -7.36 14.74 -30.85
N LYS A 474 -7.26 13.40 -30.75
CA LYS A 474 -6.61 12.50 -31.70
C LYS A 474 -5.11 12.81 -31.90
N ASP A 475 -4.44 13.42 -30.92
CA ASP A 475 -2.97 13.53 -30.91
C ASP A 475 -2.33 12.41 -30.06
N VAL A 476 -1.50 11.60 -30.72
CA VAL A 476 -0.69 10.53 -30.12
C VAL A 476 0.29 11.07 -29.07
N LYS A 477 0.71 12.34 -29.16
CA LYS A 477 1.61 12.97 -28.18
C LYS A 477 0.96 13.18 -26.81
N GLU A 478 -0.34 13.45 -26.76
CA GLU A 478 -1.05 13.59 -25.48
C GLU A 478 -1.13 12.24 -24.77
N LEU A 479 -1.29 11.15 -25.52
CA LEU A 479 -1.24 9.78 -24.98
C LEU A 479 0.14 9.41 -24.44
N GLN A 480 1.25 9.85 -25.05
CA GLN A 480 2.61 9.41 -24.73
C GLN A 480 3.06 9.64 -23.27
N ALA A 481 2.36 10.48 -22.51
CA ALA A 481 2.56 10.62 -21.06
C ALA A 481 2.12 9.35 -20.28
N ARG A 482 1.02 8.71 -20.68
CA ARG A 482 0.36 7.59 -19.98
C ARG A 482 0.21 6.31 -20.79
N PHE A 483 0.65 6.28 -22.06
CA PHE A 483 0.55 5.14 -22.97
C PHE A 483 1.88 4.81 -23.67
N SER A 484 2.06 3.52 -23.95
CA SER A 484 3.16 2.94 -24.71
C SER A 484 2.72 1.59 -25.30
N GLY A 485 3.64 0.81 -25.89
CA GLY A 485 3.34 -0.55 -26.40
C GLY A 485 2.19 -0.60 -27.40
N SER A 486 1.49 -1.74 -27.45
CA SER A 486 0.34 -1.96 -28.32
C SER A 486 -0.80 -0.97 -28.05
N ALA A 487 -1.02 -0.58 -26.78
CA ALA A 487 -2.07 0.37 -26.43
C ALA A 487 -1.88 1.78 -27.04
N LEU A 488 -0.62 2.21 -27.24
CA LEU A 488 -0.29 3.44 -27.96
C LEU A 488 -0.33 3.23 -29.49
N GLU A 489 0.19 2.10 -29.97
CA GLU A 489 0.29 1.80 -31.41
C GLU A 489 -1.09 1.67 -32.07
N VAL A 490 -1.99 0.90 -31.46
CA VAL A 490 -3.36 0.70 -31.96
C VAL A 490 -4.16 2.02 -31.95
N ARG A 491 -3.97 2.86 -30.91
CA ARG A 491 -4.56 4.22 -30.87
C ARG A 491 -4.02 5.13 -31.96
N LYS A 492 -2.71 5.10 -32.22
CA LYS A 492 -2.10 5.83 -33.34
C LYS A 492 -2.69 5.39 -34.68
N GLU A 493 -2.78 4.09 -34.94
CA GLU A 493 -3.30 3.56 -36.21
C GLU A 493 -4.78 3.94 -36.40
N TYR A 494 -5.59 3.87 -35.35
CA TYR A 494 -6.96 4.40 -35.34
C TYR A 494 -7.02 5.90 -35.68
N TYR A 495 -6.14 6.75 -35.12
CA TYR A 495 -6.13 8.18 -35.42
C TYR A 495 -5.69 8.48 -36.86
N GLU A 496 -4.67 7.77 -37.36
CA GLU A 496 -4.22 7.89 -38.75
C GLU A 496 -5.29 7.40 -39.75
N ALA A 497 -6.06 6.37 -39.41
CA ALA A 497 -7.22 5.92 -40.19
C ALA A 497 -8.37 6.94 -40.14
N ALA A 498 -8.73 7.44 -38.95
CA ALA A 498 -9.77 8.45 -38.80
C ALA A 498 -9.42 9.78 -39.50
N ALA A 499 -8.14 10.16 -39.55
CA ALA A 499 -7.65 11.32 -40.31
C ALA A 499 -7.76 11.14 -41.83
N LYS A 500 -7.76 9.89 -42.33
CA LYS A 500 -8.12 9.55 -43.73
C LYS A 500 -9.64 9.49 -43.96
N GLY A 501 -10.46 9.81 -42.95
CA GLY A 501 -11.91 9.76 -43.01
C GLY A 501 -12.51 8.35 -42.89
N VAL A 502 -11.75 7.36 -42.41
CA VAL A 502 -12.26 6.01 -42.16
C VAL A 502 -13.32 6.08 -41.06
N THR A 503 -14.47 5.48 -41.34
CA THR A 503 -15.60 5.32 -40.42
C THR A 503 -15.66 3.89 -39.93
N PHE A 504 -15.93 3.72 -38.64
CA PHE A 504 -16.06 2.43 -37.96
C PHE A 504 -17.42 2.41 -37.25
N SER A 505 -18.07 1.26 -37.18
CA SER A 505 -19.36 1.06 -36.49
C SER A 505 -19.21 1.06 -34.96
N ALA A 506 -18.14 0.46 -34.45
CA ALA A 506 -17.67 0.57 -33.07
C ALA A 506 -16.31 1.29 -33.02
N ALA A 507 -15.91 1.81 -31.85
CA ALA A 507 -14.57 2.37 -31.68
C ALA A 507 -13.54 1.23 -31.65
N PRO A 508 -12.51 1.21 -32.54
CA PRO A 508 -11.53 0.11 -32.60
C PRO A 508 -10.50 0.17 -31.45
N VAL A 509 -10.77 0.93 -30.39
CA VAL A 509 -9.91 1.09 -29.21
C VAL A 509 -10.76 1.03 -27.95
N GLN A 510 -10.34 0.21 -26.99
CA GLN A 510 -11.05 0.04 -25.72
C GLN A 510 -11.10 1.35 -24.93
N ALA A 511 -12.27 1.67 -24.37
CA ALA A 511 -12.45 2.81 -23.49
C ALA A 511 -11.69 2.59 -22.18
N ILE A 512 -10.97 3.61 -21.71
CA ILE A 512 -10.09 3.49 -20.54
C ILE A 512 -10.75 4.16 -19.34
N VAL A 513 -11.31 3.36 -18.44
CA VAL A 513 -11.94 3.84 -17.20
C VAL A 513 -11.13 3.45 -15.98
N ALA A 514 -11.12 4.32 -14.98
CA ALA A 514 -10.35 4.12 -13.75
C ALA A 514 -11.07 3.19 -12.74
N GLU A 515 -12.39 3.26 -12.70
CA GLU A 515 -13.28 2.58 -11.77
C GLU A 515 -14.59 2.21 -12.50
N PRO A 516 -15.36 1.22 -12.01
CA PRO A 516 -14.99 0.22 -11.00
C PRO A 516 -13.83 -0.71 -11.40
N ILE A 517 -12.95 -0.99 -10.45
CA ILE A 517 -11.93 -2.04 -10.55
C ILE A 517 -12.56 -3.38 -10.14
N LYS A 518 -12.38 -4.42 -10.97
CA LYS A 518 -12.92 -5.77 -10.73
C LYS A 518 -11.87 -6.74 -10.18
N ALA A 519 -10.62 -6.60 -10.63
CA ALA A 519 -9.46 -7.34 -10.13
C ALA A 519 -8.18 -6.52 -10.39
N ALA A 520 -7.13 -6.72 -9.58
CA ALA A 520 -5.81 -6.16 -9.88
C ALA A 520 -4.67 -7.05 -9.38
N ALA A 521 -3.81 -7.46 -10.31
CA ALA A 521 -2.57 -8.18 -10.07
C ALA A 521 -1.39 -7.20 -9.98
N VAL A 522 -1.17 -6.67 -8.77
CA VAL A 522 -0.04 -5.79 -8.45
C VAL A 522 1.16 -6.62 -8.03
N THR A 523 2.26 -6.56 -8.77
CA THR A 523 3.47 -7.34 -8.44
C THR A 523 4.12 -6.93 -7.11
N THR A 524 4.80 -7.85 -6.44
CA THR A 524 5.67 -7.59 -5.28
C THR A 524 7.15 -7.42 -5.66
N THR A 525 7.49 -7.60 -6.94
CA THR A 525 8.84 -7.46 -7.50
C THR A 525 9.31 -6.01 -7.42
N THR A 526 10.34 -5.73 -6.62
CA THR A 526 10.86 -4.36 -6.43
C THR A 526 11.82 -3.93 -7.54
N GLN A 527 12.34 -4.87 -8.33
CA GLN A 527 13.17 -4.63 -9.51
C GLN A 527 12.37 -3.96 -10.64
N TRP A 528 13.11 -3.34 -11.57
CA TRP A 528 12.57 -2.67 -12.75
C TRP A 528 12.74 -3.56 -14.00
N PRO A 529 11.77 -3.59 -14.95
CA PRO A 529 10.49 -2.89 -14.93
C PRO A 529 9.47 -3.55 -13.97
N ARG A 530 8.51 -2.76 -13.49
CA ARG A 530 7.36 -3.25 -12.69
C ARG A 530 6.12 -3.33 -13.58
N THR A 531 5.35 -4.40 -13.43
CA THR A 531 4.15 -4.66 -14.23
C THR A 531 2.93 -4.83 -13.32
N VAL A 532 1.79 -4.28 -13.73
CA VAL A 532 0.50 -4.49 -13.06
C VAL A 532 -0.54 -4.81 -14.11
N MET A 533 -1.39 -5.80 -13.85
CA MET A 533 -2.59 -6.04 -14.65
C MET A 533 -3.84 -5.68 -13.84
N VAL A 534 -4.75 -4.90 -14.43
CA VAL A 534 -6.00 -4.46 -13.80
C VAL A 534 -7.15 -4.80 -14.73
N VAL A 535 -8.27 -5.24 -14.18
CA VAL A 535 -9.54 -5.33 -14.91
C VAL A 535 -10.44 -4.19 -14.46
N THR A 536 -10.84 -3.30 -15.38
CA THR A 536 -11.86 -2.27 -15.12
C THR A 536 -13.06 -2.46 -16.03
N GLN A 537 -14.25 -2.06 -15.57
CA GLN A 537 -15.51 -2.21 -16.29
C GLN A 537 -16.48 -1.14 -15.80
N ALA A 538 -16.87 -0.19 -16.65
CA ALA A 538 -17.59 1.03 -16.25
C ALA A 538 -18.99 0.73 -15.68
N THR A 539 -19.76 -0.07 -16.40
CA THR A 539 -21.07 -0.61 -15.98
C THR A 539 -21.09 -2.12 -16.19
N PRO A 540 -22.01 -2.88 -15.56
CA PRO A 540 -22.12 -4.33 -15.76
C PRO A 540 -22.39 -4.78 -17.21
N ALA A 541 -22.86 -3.87 -18.07
CA ALA A 541 -23.17 -4.16 -19.47
C ALA A 541 -21.98 -3.93 -20.43
N ASP A 542 -20.92 -3.24 -19.99
CA ASP A 542 -19.74 -3.00 -20.82
C ASP A 542 -18.80 -4.21 -20.81
N THR A 543 -18.11 -4.48 -21.91
CA THR A 543 -17.02 -5.47 -21.98
C THR A 543 -15.91 -5.10 -20.96
N PRO A 544 -15.55 -5.98 -20.00
CA PRO A 544 -14.45 -5.69 -19.07
C PRO A 544 -13.12 -5.57 -19.80
N VAL A 545 -12.31 -4.56 -19.46
CA VAL A 545 -11.03 -4.27 -20.12
C VAL A 545 -9.87 -4.68 -19.22
N VAL A 546 -8.99 -5.55 -19.73
CA VAL A 546 -7.69 -5.85 -19.11
C VAL A 546 -6.68 -4.79 -19.52
N LEU A 547 -6.27 -3.97 -18.55
CA LEU A 547 -5.19 -2.99 -18.67
C LEU A 547 -3.90 -3.61 -18.15
N THR A 548 -2.86 -3.69 -18.96
CA THR A 548 -1.49 -3.94 -18.47
C THR A 548 -0.73 -2.63 -18.41
N LEU A 549 -0.30 -2.26 -17.21
CA LEU A 549 0.52 -1.08 -16.93
C LEU A 549 1.97 -1.50 -16.67
N GLU A 550 2.92 -0.73 -17.19
CA GLU A 550 4.35 -0.92 -16.98
C GLU A 550 5.00 0.39 -16.50
N GLN A 551 5.84 0.29 -15.47
CA GLN A 551 6.76 1.34 -15.02
C GLN A 551 8.19 0.86 -15.30
N LEU A 552 8.87 1.53 -16.23
CA LEU A 552 10.17 1.10 -16.76
C LEU A 552 11.33 1.28 -15.78
N ASP A 553 11.26 2.31 -14.96
CA ASP A 553 12.28 2.72 -13.98
C ASP A 553 11.64 3.62 -12.91
N ALA A 554 12.38 3.92 -11.84
CA ALA A 554 11.87 4.71 -10.72
C ALA A 554 11.44 6.15 -11.07
N ARG A 555 12.05 6.79 -12.09
CA ARG A 555 11.72 8.17 -12.51
C ARG A 555 10.64 8.20 -13.58
N SER A 556 10.38 7.09 -14.26
CA SER A 556 9.22 6.92 -15.14
C SER A 556 7.93 6.73 -14.34
N ASN A 557 6.81 7.24 -14.86
CA ASN A 557 5.46 6.89 -14.40
C ASN A 557 4.95 5.61 -15.09
N TYR A 558 3.92 4.98 -14.53
CA TYR A 558 3.20 3.87 -15.15
C TYR A 558 2.54 4.33 -16.46
N LYS A 559 2.69 3.49 -17.48
CA LYS A 559 2.03 3.63 -18.77
C LYS A 559 1.29 2.36 -19.12
N VAL A 560 0.10 2.51 -19.72
CA VAL A 560 -0.62 1.39 -20.31
C VAL A 560 0.18 0.90 -21.53
N ILE A 561 0.63 -0.35 -21.51
CA ILE A 561 1.29 -1.01 -22.64
C ILE A 561 0.34 -1.89 -23.45
N SER A 562 -0.74 -2.36 -22.84
CA SER A 562 -1.76 -3.22 -23.44
C SER A 562 -3.12 -2.89 -22.81
N ALA A 563 -4.18 -2.80 -23.62
CA ALA A 563 -5.56 -2.55 -23.18
C ALA A 563 -6.51 -3.36 -24.09
N VAL A 564 -7.14 -4.39 -23.53
CA VAL A 564 -7.78 -5.45 -24.32
C VAL A 564 -9.11 -5.85 -23.70
N GLY A 565 -10.18 -5.96 -24.51
CA GLY A 565 -11.47 -6.46 -24.05
C GLY A 565 -11.38 -7.95 -23.67
N MET A 566 -11.97 -8.33 -22.53
CA MET A 566 -12.06 -9.72 -22.12
C MET A 566 -12.93 -10.54 -23.08
N VAL A 567 -12.51 -11.76 -23.40
CA VAL A 567 -13.33 -12.65 -24.23
C VAL A 567 -14.50 -13.22 -23.42
N PRO A 568 -15.69 -13.41 -24.01
CA PRO A 568 -16.87 -13.85 -23.26
C PRO A 568 -16.73 -15.20 -22.56
N GLY A 569 -17.51 -15.38 -21.50
CA GLY A 569 -17.51 -16.59 -20.66
C GLY A 569 -16.27 -16.79 -19.78
N VAL A 570 -15.22 -15.98 -19.93
CA VAL A 570 -13.95 -16.15 -19.21
C VAL A 570 -13.85 -15.24 -17.99
N SER A 571 -13.70 -15.82 -16.81
CA SER A 571 -13.28 -15.08 -15.61
C SER A 571 -11.78 -14.74 -15.67
N PHE A 572 -11.44 -13.51 -15.30
CA PHE A 572 -10.05 -13.16 -15.00
C PHE A 572 -9.63 -13.94 -13.74
N PRO A 573 -8.44 -14.57 -13.71
CA PRO A 573 -7.91 -15.24 -12.53
C PRO A 573 -8.07 -14.40 -11.26
N GLY A 574 -8.60 -15.01 -10.19
CA GLY A 574 -9.12 -14.30 -9.01
C GLY A 574 -8.05 -13.60 -8.16
N VAL A 575 -7.56 -12.45 -8.64
CA VAL A 575 -6.57 -11.64 -7.92
C VAL A 575 -7.24 -10.56 -7.09
N ALA A 576 -7.43 -10.88 -5.80
CA ALA A 576 -7.84 -9.90 -4.80
C ALA A 576 -6.85 -8.73 -4.73
N LEU A 577 -7.40 -7.52 -4.59
CA LEU A 577 -6.63 -6.29 -4.43
C LEU A 577 -5.67 -6.42 -3.23
N GLY A 578 -4.37 -6.17 -3.46
CA GLY A 578 -3.33 -6.33 -2.44
C GLY A 578 -2.76 -7.75 -2.26
N SER A 579 -3.04 -8.69 -3.17
CA SER A 579 -2.44 -10.04 -3.13
C SER A 579 -0.91 -10.03 -3.15
N THR A 580 -0.28 -10.64 -2.15
CA THR A 580 1.19 -10.77 -2.00
C THR A 580 1.82 -11.88 -2.85
N GLY A 581 1.03 -12.58 -3.68
CA GLY A 581 1.48 -13.73 -4.48
C GLY A 581 1.86 -13.42 -5.93
N VAL A 582 1.77 -12.16 -6.36
CA VAL A 582 2.00 -11.75 -7.75
C VAL A 582 3.44 -11.25 -7.92
N THR A 583 4.17 -11.77 -8.90
CA THR A 583 5.58 -11.44 -9.18
C THR A 583 5.80 -11.29 -10.69
N THR A 584 6.64 -10.37 -11.11
CA THR A 584 7.08 -10.28 -12.53
C THR A 584 7.86 -11.54 -12.89
N GLN A 585 7.51 -12.15 -14.03
CA GLN A 585 8.16 -13.36 -14.55
C GLN A 585 8.90 -13.07 -15.84
N ALA A 586 9.94 -13.86 -16.13
CA ALA A 586 10.62 -13.82 -17.42
C ALA A 586 9.70 -14.31 -18.56
N ASP A 587 9.90 -13.76 -19.75
CA ASP A 587 9.22 -14.14 -20.99
C ASP A 587 9.58 -15.57 -21.47
N ASP A 588 10.64 -16.15 -20.91
CA ASP A 588 11.11 -17.51 -21.15
C ASP A 588 10.85 -18.49 -19.98
N VAL A 589 10.10 -18.08 -18.95
CA VAL A 589 9.98 -18.80 -17.67
C VAL A 589 9.51 -20.27 -17.82
N SER A 590 10.25 -21.18 -17.20
CA SER A 590 9.95 -22.61 -17.17
C SER A 590 8.99 -23.01 -16.04
N GLY A 591 8.40 -24.21 -16.12
CA GLY A 591 7.44 -24.70 -15.11
C GLY A 591 5.97 -24.42 -15.44
N LEU A 592 5.70 -23.87 -16.63
CA LEU A 592 4.37 -23.69 -17.21
C LEU A 592 4.04 -24.79 -18.26
N VAL A 593 2.83 -24.77 -18.82
CA VAL A 593 2.40 -25.66 -19.94
C VAL A 593 3.16 -25.35 -21.25
N ALA A 594 3.61 -24.10 -21.41
CA ALA A 594 4.56 -23.59 -22.40
C ALA A 594 5.16 -22.27 -21.88
N LYS A 595 6.30 -21.81 -22.39
CA LYS A 595 6.87 -20.49 -22.02
C LYS A 595 5.98 -19.34 -22.51
N PRO A 596 5.97 -18.16 -21.86
CA PRO A 596 5.17 -17.01 -22.32
C PRO A 596 5.38 -16.63 -23.79
N THR A 597 6.63 -16.62 -24.27
CA THR A 597 6.99 -16.44 -25.70
C THR A 597 6.44 -17.55 -26.59
N GLU A 598 6.69 -18.82 -26.24
CA GLU A 598 6.18 -20.00 -26.96
C GLU A 598 4.64 -20.00 -27.06
N VAL A 599 3.93 -19.41 -26.09
CA VAL A 599 2.46 -19.28 -26.12
C VAL A 599 1.99 -18.33 -27.22
N LEU A 600 2.71 -17.23 -27.50
CA LEU A 600 2.33 -16.29 -28.56
C LEU A 600 2.62 -16.85 -29.96
N ASP A 601 3.77 -17.52 -30.13
CA ASP A 601 4.09 -18.27 -31.35
C ASP A 601 3.06 -19.39 -31.58
N GLY A 602 2.76 -20.15 -30.53
CA GLY A 602 1.79 -21.23 -30.54
C GLY A 602 0.37 -20.77 -30.83
N PHE A 603 -0.04 -19.61 -30.31
CA PHE A 603 -1.32 -18.98 -30.63
C PHE A 603 -1.37 -18.53 -32.10
N SER A 604 -0.25 -18.02 -32.64
CA SER A 604 -0.15 -17.56 -34.03
C SER A 604 -0.27 -18.71 -35.05
N ASP A 605 0.36 -19.87 -34.80
CA ASP A 605 0.05 -21.10 -35.55
C ASP A 605 -1.40 -21.54 -35.30
N TRP A 606 -1.84 -21.66 -34.04
CA TRP A 606 -3.17 -22.16 -33.72
C TRP A 606 -4.29 -21.39 -34.41
N VAL A 607 -4.32 -20.06 -34.33
CA VAL A 607 -5.38 -19.25 -34.93
C VAL A 607 -5.41 -19.38 -36.46
N GLY A 608 -4.25 -19.36 -37.11
CA GLY A 608 -4.12 -19.46 -38.58
C GLY A 608 -4.21 -20.87 -39.16
N ASN A 609 -4.03 -21.92 -38.35
CA ASN A 609 -3.92 -23.31 -38.79
C ASN A 609 -4.86 -24.22 -37.99
N ALA A 610 -6.00 -24.58 -38.59
CA ALA A 610 -6.95 -25.54 -37.99
C ALA A 610 -6.35 -26.93 -37.70
N LYS A 611 -5.18 -27.28 -38.28
CA LYS A 611 -4.43 -28.52 -38.04
C LYS A 611 -3.16 -28.30 -37.20
N SER A 612 -3.08 -27.17 -36.49
CA SER A 612 -2.00 -26.84 -35.56
C SER A 612 -1.76 -27.95 -34.53
N SER A 613 -0.49 -28.14 -34.16
CA SER A 613 -0.08 -29.00 -33.04
C SER A 613 -0.45 -28.44 -31.66
N TRP A 614 -0.89 -27.18 -31.60
CA TRP A 614 -1.29 -26.49 -30.37
C TRP A 614 -2.78 -26.67 -30.01
N ASN A 615 -3.58 -27.32 -30.87
CA ASN A 615 -4.99 -27.62 -30.60
C ASN A 615 -5.23 -28.35 -29.25
N ASP A 616 -4.31 -29.23 -28.84
CA ASP A 616 -4.41 -29.91 -27.55
C ASP A 616 -3.94 -29.06 -26.36
N LYS A 617 -3.19 -27.97 -26.60
CA LYS A 617 -2.65 -27.07 -25.57
C LYS A 617 -3.58 -25.90 -25.22
N PHE A 618 -4.36 -25.38 -26.18
CA PHE A 618 -5.31 -24.30 -25.94
C PHE A 618 -6.71 -24.82 -25.57
N GLU A 619 -7.37 -24.10 -24.66
CA GLU A 619 -8.79 -24.24 -24.36
C GLU A 619 -9.62 -23.79 -25.57
N ALA A 620 -10.85 -24.29 -25.69
CA ALA A 620 -11.77 -23.79 -26.72
C ALA A 620 -12.11 -22.32 -26.45
N SER A 621 -12.36 -21.55 -27.49
CA SER A 621 -12.71 -20.13 -27.39
C SER A 621 -13.63 -19.75 -28.55
N ASP A 622 -14.77 -19.16 -28.22
CA ASP A 622 -15.79 -18.79 -29.19
C ASP A 622 -15.31 -17.62 -30.06
N PHE A 623 -14.59 -16.66 -29.48
CA PHE A 623 -13.86 -15.62 -30.22
C PHE A 623 -12.93 -16.21 -31.31
N VAL A 624 -12.14 -17.24 -30.98
CA VAL A 624 -11.22 -17.88 -31.94
C VAL A 624 -11.98 -18.71 -32.98
N THR A 625 -13.16 -19.25 -32.62
CA THR A 625 -14.04 -19.95 -33.55
C THR A 625 -14.66 -18.98 -34.56
N ALA A 626 -15.30 -17.90 -34.08
CA ALA A 626 -15.86 -16.84 -34.91
C ALA A 626 -14.81 -16.18 -35.81
N LEU A 627 -13.61 -15.88 -35.28
CA LEU A 627 -12.50 -15.36 -36.07
C LEU A 627 -12.11 -16.31 -37.21
N ARG A 628 -11.99 -17.62 -36.96
CA ARG A 628 -11.71 -18.61 -38.03
C ARG A 628 -12.84 -18.71 -39.05
N GLU A 629 -14.10 -18.58 -38.64
CA GLU A 629 -15.24 -18.59 -39.56
C GLU A 629 -15.26 -17.34 -40.45
N GLN A 630 -15.03 -16.15 -39.89
CA GLN A 630 -14.89 -14.91 -40.66
C GLN A 630 -13.69 -14.98 -41.63
N LEU A 631 -12.54 -15.50 -41.19
CA LEU A 631 -11.36 -15.71 -42.04
C LEU A 631 -11.65 -16.67 -43.20
N ALA A 632 -12.33 -17.79 -42.94
CA ALA A 632 -12.72 -18.75 -43.96
C ALA A 632 -13.77 -18.18 -44.94
N ALA A 633 -14.70 -17.36 -44.46
CA ALA A 633 -15.65 -16.64 -45.30
C ALA A 633 -14.94 -15.62 -46.22
N ALA A 634 -14.01 -14.83 -45.69
CA ALA A 634 -13.21 -13.88 -46.46
C ALA A 634 -12.24 -14.56 -47.45
N GLN A 635 -11.70 -15.74 -47.11
CA GLN A 635 -10.96 -16.56 -48.07
C GLN A 635 -11.87 -17.01 -49.22
N LYS A 636 -13.02 -17.60 -48.91
CA LYS A 636 -13.99 -18.10 -49.89
C LYS A 636 -14.56 -16.99 -50.79
N ALA A 637 -14.74 -15.78 -50.26
CA ALA A 637 -15.20 -14.62 -51.03
C ALA A 637 -14.16 -14.11 -52.02
N ASN A 638 -12.87 -14.12 -51.64
CA ASN A 638 -11.77 -13.64 -52.50
C ASN A 638 -11.35 -14.69 -53.54
N GLU A 639 -11.33 -15.96 -53.15
CA GLU A 639 -11.03 -17.11 -54.03
C GLU A 639 -12.23 -17.54 -54.90
N SER A 640 -13.27 -16.72 -54.99
CA SER A 640 -14.45 -16.97 -55.81
C SER A 640 -14.16 -16.90 -57.31
N VAL A 641 -15.13 -17.33 -58.14
CA VAL A 641 -14.98 -17.30 -59.61
C VAL A 641 -14.97 -15.86 -60.15
N GLU A 642 -15.60 -14.95 -59.41
CA GLU A 642 -15.76 -13.53 -59.71
C GLU A 642 -14.50 -12.73 -59.35
N GLN A 643 -13.95 -12.88 -58.13
CA GLN A 643 -12.75 -12.14 -57.70
C GLN A 643 -11.45 -12.80 -58.16
N ARG A 644 -11.38 -14.13 -58.21
CA ARG A 644 -10.20 -14.93 -58.61
C ARG A 644 -8.90 -14.54 -57.88
N ALA A 645 -8.99 -14.17 -56.61
CA ALA A 645 -7.88 -13.66 -55.84
C ALA A 645 -7.47 -14.61 -54.72
N LYS A 646 -6.24 -15.13 -54.81
CA LYS A 646 -5.66 -15.98 -53.77
C LYS A 646 -5.59 -15.19 -52.47
N ASN A 647 -6.21 -15.71 -51.41
CA ASN A 647 -6.13 -15.12 -50.07
C ASN A 647 -5.04 -15.85 -49.28
N GLN A 648 -4.20 -15.10 -48.57
CA GLN A 648 -3.19 -15.65 -47.66
C GLN A 648 -3.13 -14.78 -46.40
N MET A 649 -3.79 -15.26 -45.35
CA MET A 649 -3.62 -14.75 -43.99
C MET A 649 -2.39 -15.35 -43.32
N THR A 650 -1.67 -14.54 -42.56
CA THR A 650 -0.51 -14.93 -41.74
C THR A 650 -0.56 -14.23 -40.39
N PHE A 651 -0.06 -14.86 -39.34
CA PHE A 651 -0.01 -14.33 -37.98
C PHE A 651 1.43 -14.39 -37.46
N GLU A 652 1.91 -13.29 -36.88
CA GLU A 652 3.28 -13.13 -36.38
C GLU A 652 3.25 -12.45 -35.01
N ALA A 653 3.81 -13.11 -33.99
CA ALA A 653 3.92 -12.56 -32.64
C ALA A 653 5.11 -11.60 -32.52
N ASP A 654 4.93 -10.51 -31.76
CA ASP A 654 6.04 -9.69 -31.28
C ASP A 654 6.50 -10.22 -29.90
N PRO A 655 7.63 -10.93 -29.81
CA PRO A 655 8.13 -11.43 -28.53
C PRO A 655 8.54 -10.27 -27.59
N SER A 656 8.91 -9.09 -28.10
CA SER A 656 9.30 -7.95 -27.27
C SER A 656 8.12 -7.27 -26.56
N ALA A 657 6.90 -7.49 -27.04
CA ALA A 657 5.65 -7.09 -26.40
C ALA A 657 5.19 -8.06 -25.29
N THR A 658 5.83 -9.22 -25.14
CA THR A 658 5.48 -10.21 -24.10
C THR A 658 5.71 -9.62 -22.69
N ARG A 659 4.74 -9.76 -21.79
CA ARG A 659 4.93 -9.60 -20.34
C ARG A 659 4.20 -10.69 -19.59
N ALA A 660 4.86 -11.24 -18.56
CA ALA A 660 4.34 -12.33 -17.75
C ALA A 660 4.36 -11.96 -16.25
N ILE A 661 3.29 -12.28 -15.53
CA ILE A 661 3.23 -12.16 -14.06
C ILE A 661 2.64 -13.42 -13.43
N SER A 662 3.09 -13.82 -12.24
CA SER A 662 2.56 -15.01 -11.56
C SER A 662 1.11 -14.79 -11.12
N ALA A 663 0.24 -15.75 -11.43
CA ALA A 663 -1.14 -15.73 -10.95
C ALA A 663 -1.22 -16.34 -9.53
N PRO A 664 -2.04 -15.80 -8.60
CA PRO A 664 -2.04 -16.23 -7.19
C PRO A 664 -2.42 -17.70 -6.97
N GLN A 665 -3.27 -18.26 -7.83
CA GLN A 665 -3.66 -19.68 -7.80
C GLN A 665 -2.65 -20.62 -8.46
N GLY A 666 -1.49 -20.10 -8.90
CA GLY A 666 -0.52 -20.80 -9.73
C GLY A 666 -0.67 -20.47 -11.22
N GLY A 667 0.36 -20.79 -12.01
CA GLY A 667 0.43 -20.40 -13.42
C GLY A 667 0.86 -18.94 -13.62
N SER A 668 0.60 -18.41 -14.82
CA SER A 668 1.03 -17.09 -15.27
C SER A 668 -0.09 -16.37 -16.02
N LEU A 669 -0.17 -15.05 -15.86
CA LEU A 669 -0.90 -14.15 -16.74
C LEU A 669 0.08 -13.55 -17.74
N VAL A 670 -0.15 -13.77 -19.03
CA VAL A 670 0.73 -13.38 -20.13
C VAL A 670 0.00 -12.45 -21.07
N THR A 671 0.43 -11.19 -21.20
CA THR A 671 0.00 -10.32 -22.31
C THR A 671 1.01 -10.40 -23.46
N GLY A 672 0.51 -10.25 -24.69
CA GLY A 672 1.33 -10.20 -25.89
C GLY A 672 0.64 -9.43 -27.03
N TYR A 673 1.32 -9.38 -28.17
CA TYR A 673 0.88 -8.64 -29.34
C TYR A 673 1.14 -9.48 -30.60
N VAL A 674 0.12 -9.69 -31.42
CA VAL A 674 0.21 -10.43 -32.68
C VAL A 674 -0.20 -9.51 -33.82
N THR A 675 0.58 -9.49 -34.89
CA THR A 675 0.20 -8.83 -36.14
C THR A 675 -0.35 -9.88 -37.10
N ALA A 676 -1.57 -9.65 -37.59
CA ALA A 676 -2.17 -10.48 -38.64
C ALA A 676 -2.08 -9.74 -39.98
N THR A 677 -1.55 -10.39 -41.01
CA THR A 677 -1.40 -9.83 -42.35
C THR A 677 -2.16 -10.66 -43.37
N ASN A 678 -3.16 -10.07 -44.00
CA ASN A 678 -3.92 -10.66 -45.09
C ASN A 678 -3.38 -10.14 -46.43
N THR A 679 -2.84 -11.03 -47.26
CA THR A 679 -2.43 -10.72 -48.64
C THR A 679 -3.42 -11.33 -49.62
N ILE A 680 -4.06 -10.49 -50.43
CA ILE A 680 -5.08 -10.87 -51.41
C ILE A 680 -4.53 -10.53 -52.81
N ALA A 681 -4.26 -11.58 -53.60
CA ALA A 681 -3.55 -11.48 -54.86
C ALA A 681 -4.43 -11.97 -56.04
N PRO A 682 -4.96 -11.06 -56.89
CA PRO A 682 -5.75 -11.44 -58.07
C PRO A 682 -4.89 -12.10 -59.15
N ASP A 683 -5.45 -13.05 -59.91
CA ASP A 683 -4.84 -13.52 -61.15
C ASP A 683 -5.03 -12.51 -62.31
N ASP A 684 -4.45 -12.78 -63.49
CA ASP A 684 -4.51 -11.90 -64.68
C ASP A 684 -5.94 -11.42 -65.02
N ASN A 685 -6.95 -12.26 -64.74
CA ASN A 685 -8.37 -12.01 -65.01
C ASN A 685 -9.15 -11.60 -63.75
N GLY A 686 -8.58 -11.74 -62.57
CA GLY A 686 -9.20 -11.38 -61.28
C GLY A 686 -9.22 -9.89 -60.97
N THR A 687 -9.98 -9.56 -59.92
CA THR A 687 -10.06 -8.24 -59.28
C THR A 687 -10.42 -8.41 -57.81
N VAL A 688 -9.83 -7.60 -56.93
CA VAL A 688 -10.18 -7.54 -55.50
C VAL A 688 -11.14 -6.38 -55.25
N SER A 689 -12.27 -6.64 -54.60
CA SER A 689 -13.23 -5.62 -54.15
C SER A 689 -12.70 -4.86 -52.94
N LEU A 690 -12.86 -3.53 -52.92
CA LEU A 690 -12.39 -2.66 -51.85
C LEU A 690 -13.57 -1.99 -51.13
N THR A 691 -13.74 -2.28 -49.84
CA THR A 691 -14.70 -1.53 -48.99
C THR A 691 -14.28 -0.07 -48.85
N ASP A 692 -15.20 0.81 -48.43
CA ASP A 692 -14.92 2.24 -48.24
C ASP A 692 -13.71 2.47 -47.30
N GLN A 693 -13.60 1.67 -46.23
CA GLN A 693 -12.44 1.70 -45.33
C GLN A 693 -11.13 1.38 -46.06
N LEU A 694 -11.11 0.32 -46.88
CA LEU A 694 -9.92 -0.08 -47.65
C LEU A 694 -9.55 0.96 -48.72
N GLN A 695 -10.52 1.57 -49.39
CA GLN A 695 -10.28 2.66 -50.35
C GLN A 695 -9.62 3.86 -49.66
N LYS A 696 -10.17 4.31 -48.52
CA LYS A 696 -9.61 5.40 -47.71
C LYS A 696 -8.22 5.08 -47.13
N LEU A 697 -8.00 3.86 -46.65
CA LEU A 697 -6.71 3.44 -46.09
C LEU A 697 -5.60 3.38 -47.16
N THR A 698 -5.91 2.83 -48.34
CA THR A 698 -4.98 2.71 -49.48
C THR A 698 -4.81 4.02 -50.26
N GLY A 699 -5.77 4.95 -50.16
CA GLY A 699 -5.79 6.21 -50.90
C GLY A 699 -6.32 6.12 -52.33
N THR A 700 -6.96 5.01 -52.73
CA THR A 700 -7.64 4.93 -54.03
C THR A 700 -9.10 5.40 -53.96
N LYS A 701 -9.70 5.65 -55.14
CA LYS A 701 -11.14 5.87 -55.34
C LYS A 701 -11.81 4.73 -56.13
N ASP A 702 -11.04 3.72 -56.52
CA ASP A 702 -11.53 2.59 -57.29
C ASP A 702 -12.21 1.58 -56.35
N LYS A 703 -13.45 1.18 -56.67
CA LYS A 703 -14.17 0.12 -55.92
C LYS A 703 -13.50 -1.26 -56.04
N THR A 704 -12.64 -1.46 -57.04
CA THR A 704 -11.93 -2.72 -57.31
C THR A 704 -10.49 -2.47 -57.73
N THR A 705 -9.61 -3.47 -57.56
CA THR A 705 -8.19 -3.37 -57.92
C THR A 705 -7.65 -4.65 -58.58
N LYS A 706 -6.66 -4.50 -59.47
CA LYS A 706 -5.81 -5.58 -60.01
C LYS A 706 -4.42 -5.67 -59.36
N LYS A 707 -4.15 -4.84 -58.35
CA LYS A 707 -2.93 -4.90 -57.54
C LYS A 707 -3.08 -5.87 -56.39
N ASN A 708 -1.98 -6.32 -55.81
CA ASN A 708 -2.02 -7.12 -54.59
C ASN A 708 -2.44 -6.23 -53.43
N LEU A 709 -3.58 -6.52 -52.81
CA LEU A 709 -4.03 -5.86 -51.60
C LEU A 709 -3.36 -6.52 -50.39
N VAL A 710 -2.73 -5.73 -49.53
CA VAL A 710 -2.20 -6.19 -48.24
C VAL A 710 -2.87 -5.40 -47.13
N VAL A 711 -3.66 -6.09 -46.32
CA VAL A 711 -4.35 -5.55 -45.15
C VAL A 711 -3.68 -6.07 -43.88
N THR A 712 -3.39 -5.18 -42.95
CA THR A 712 -2.72 -5.49 -41.68
C THR A 712 -3.70 -5.26 -40.54
N TYR A 713 -3.68 -6.12 -39.54
CA TYR A 713 -4.48 -6.03 -38.32
C TYR A 713 -3.63 -6.26 -37.08
N ARG A 714 -4.02 -5.64 -35.97
CA ARG A 714 -3.39 -5.79 -34.67
C ARG A 714 -4.25 -6.61 -33.75
N MET A 715 -3.63 -7.56 -33.07
CA MET A 715 -4.29 -8.48 -32.14
C MET A 715 -3.52 -8.48 -30.81
N PRO A 716 -3.71 -7.46 -29.94
CA PRO A 716 -3.27 -7.52 -28.55
C PRO A 716 -4.11 -8.56 -27.81
N VAL A 717 -3.44 -9.36 -26.96
CA VAL A 717 -4.02 -10.55 -26.33
C VAL A 717 -3.51 -10.73 -24.91
N VAL A 718 -4.33 -11.35 -24.06
CA VAL A 718 -3.97 -11.80 -22.71
C VAL A 718 -4.38 -13.26 -22.54
N PHE A 719 -3.47 -14.07 -22.01
CA PHE A 719 -3.66 -15.48 -21.69
C PHE A 719 -3.50 -15.75 -20.21
N TYR A 720 -4.21 -16.77 -19.73
CA TYR A 720 -3.80 -17.52 -18.55
C TYR A 720 -3.09 -18.80 -18.99
N VAL A 721 -1.86 -18.97 -18.51
CA VAL A 721 -0.97 -20.09 -18.83
C VAL A 721 -0.79 -20.93 -17.56
N PRO A 722 -1.39 -22.12 -17.45
CA PRO A 722 -1.30 -22.93 -16.24
C PRO A 722 0.11 -23.42 -15.92
N ALA A 723 0.32 -23.80 -14.66
CA ALA A 723 1.51 -24.52 -14.23
C ALA A 723 1.60 -25.90 -14.92
N SER A 724 2.83 -26.34 -15.21
CA SER A 724 3.08 -27.63 -15.85
C SER A 724 2.60 -28.78 -14.96
N GLY A 725 1.88 -29.74 -15.54
CA GLY A 725 1.32 -30.88 -14.81
C GLY A 725 -0.01 -30.63 -14.08
N SER A 726 -0.58 -29.42 -14.14
CA SER A 726 -1.95 -29.13 -13.67
C SER A 726 -3.03 -29.96 -14.39
N GLY A 727 -2.82 -30.26 -15.67
CA GLY A 727 -3.83 -30.85 -16.56
C GLY A 727 -4.77 -29.82 -17.20
N GLU A 728 -4.65 -28.55 -16.82
CA GLU A 728 -5.36 -27.42 -17.44
C GLU A 728 -4.75 -27.05 -18.79
N LYS A 729 -5.55 -26.39 -19.63
CA LYS A 729 -5.13 -25.84 -20.93
C LYS A 729 -4.86 -24.34 -20.84
N ILE A 730 -4.13 -23.79 -21.82
CA ILE A 730 -3.92 -22.35 -21.96
C ILE A 730 -5.24 -21.69 -22.36
N ARG A 731 -5.69 -20.70 -21.58
CA ARG A 731 -6.94 -19.98 -21.82
C ARG A 731 -6.67 -18.59 -22.37
N LEU A 732 -7.36 -18.23 -23.45
CA LEU A 732 -7.45 -16.82 -23.91
C LEU A 732 -8.38 -16.07 -22.94
N VAL A 733 -7.88 -15.00 -22.33
CA VAL A 733 -8.61 -14.19 -21.32
C VAL A 733 -9.10 -12.88 -21.91
N ALA A 734 -8.32 -12.27 -22.80
CA ALA A 734 -8.69 -11.06 -23.51
C ALA A 734 -8.13 -11.07 -24.93
N ALA A 735 -8.90 -10.53 -25.88
CA ALA A 735 -8.49 -10.33 -27.25
C ALA A 735 -9.22 -9.14 -27.87
N SER A 736 -8.61 -8.52 -28.87
CA SER A 736 -9.27 -7.51 -29.72
C SER A 736 -8.64 -7.57 -31.10
N PHE A 737 -9.38 -7.32 -32.17
CA PHE A 737 -8.88 -7.47 -33.54
C PHE A 737 -9.09 -6.18 -34.35
N VAL A 738 -8.02 -5.42 -34.54
CA VAL A 738 -8.10 -4.02 -35.01
C VAL A 738 -7.48 -3.85 -36.40
N LEU A 739 -8.22 -3.23 -37.32
CA LEU A 739 -7.73 -2.84 -38.65
C LEU A 739 -6.64 -1.76 -38.55
N ALA A 740 -5.41 -2.12 -38.89
CA ALA A 740 -4.23 -1.26 -38.77
C ALA A 740 -4.01 -0.39 -40.01
N SER A 741 -3.92 -1.03 -41.18
CA SER A 741 -3.61 -0.38 -42.44
C SER A 741 -3.95 -1.27 -43.65
N ALA A 742 -4.09 -0.65 -44.82
CA ALA A 742 -4.19 -1.35 -46.09
C ALA A 742 -3.29 -0.68 -47.14
N SER A 743 -2.68 -1.48 -48.01
CA SER A 743 -1.78 -1.02 -49.08
C SER A 743 -1.99 -1.81 -50.36
N LEU A 744 -1.76 -1.16 -51.51
CA LEU A 744 -1.75 -1.79 -52.83
C LEU A 744 -0.32 -1.92 -53.32
N LYS A 745 0.10 -3.14 -53.65
CA LYS A 745 1.42 -3.48 -54.19
C LYS A 745 1.31 -3.84 -55.68
#